data_AF-A0A2Y9J646-F1
#
_entry.id   AF-A0A2Y9J646-F1
#
_cell.length_a   1.000
_cell.length_b   1.000
_cell.length_c   1.000
_cell.angle_alpha   90.00
_cell.angle_beta   90.00
_cell.angle_gamma   90.00
#
_symmetry.space_group_name_H-M   'P 1'
#
loop_
_entity.id
_entity.type
_entity.pdbx_description
1 polymer ?
#
loop_
_entity_poly.entity_id
_entity_poly.type
_entity_poly.pdbx_seq_one_letter_code
_entity_poly.pdbx_strand_id
1 'polypeptide(L)'
;MGPGECPSLGGNDLWMGKRAVMALFYCFFPPGWLAGAAPVPMMGMGMPRPSGIPQAQNASRDGCPCPMLQLSAMEATADFVVESPDVVYGPDTIEAQYEYRTACVSREGNVLKVYPTSTRFTFRTARQVPRLGVMLVGWGGNNGSTLTAAVLANRLRLSWPTRTGRKEANYYGSLTQAGTVSLGLDAEGQEVFVPFSSLLPMVAPDDLVFDGWDISSLNLAEAMRRAQVLDWGLQEQLWPHLEALRPRPSVYIPEFIAANQSVRADNLILGTRAQQLEQIRRDIRDFRSSAGLDKVIVLWTANTERFCEVVPGLNDTAENLLRTIQLGLEVSPSTLFAVASILEGCAFLNGSPQNTLVPGALELARQRRVFVGGDDFKSGQTKVKSVLVDFLIGSGLKVRGLGGCTAQEWGGGGLDPKHQACGRGACVPWGLQLPRGPLFPQTMSIVSYNHLGNNDGQNLSAPPQFRSKEVSKSSVVDDMVQSNPVLYRPGEEPDHCVVIKYVPYVGDSKRALDEYTSELMLGGTNTLVLHNTCEDSLLAAPIMLDLVLLTELCQRVSFCTDTDPEPQGFHSVLSLLSFLFKAPLVPPGSPVVNALFRQRSCIENILRACVGLPPQNHMLLEHKMERPGLKRVGPVVATCPVPCKRGAAPTAPNGCTGDANGLSQADTPQMPTT
;
A
#
# COMPACT_ATOMS: atom_id res chain seq x y z
N MET A 1 53.19 -54.78 -24.80
CA MET A 1 54.25 -54.94 -23.78
C MET A 1 53.78 -54.26 -22.49
N GLY A 2 53.21 -55.01 -21.55
CA GLY A 2 53.59 -54.85 -20.14
C GLY A 2 54.81 -55.76 -19.87
N PRO A 3 55.26 -56.03 -18.63
CA PRO A 3 54.70 -55.79 -17.28
C PRO A 3 55.74 -55.07 -16.36
N GLY A 4 55.72 -54.93 -15.03
CA GLY A 4 55.00 -55.43 -13.84
C GLY A 4 55.58 -54.65 -12.62
N GLU A 5 55.18 -54.77 -11.35
CA GLU A 5 54.50 -55.83 -10.60
C GLU A 5 53.81 -55.30 -9.31
N CYS A 6 52.84 -56.08 -8.84
CA CYS A 6 52.10 -56.09 -7.55
C CYS A 6 52.91 -56.89 -6.46
N PRO A 7 52.42 -57.36 -5.27
CA PRO A 7 51.04 -57.66 -4.79
C PRO A 7 50.74 -57.34 -3.27
N SER A 8 49.51 -57.40 -2.73
CA SER A 8 48.76 -58.61 -2.30
C SER A 8 47.35 -58.21 -1.75
N LEU A 9 46.24 -58.79 -2.25
CA LEU A 9 45.36 -59.86 -1.70
C LEU A 9 44.62 -59.50 -0.39
N GLY A 10 43.29 -59.60 -0.19
CA GLY A 10 42.14 -60.05 -1.00
C GLY A 10 40.89 -60.28 -0.11
N GLY A 11 39.68 -60.22 -0.70
CA GLY A 11 38.52 -61.02 -0.23
C GLY A 11 37.18 -60.33 0.08
N ASN A 12 36.10 -60.87 -0.50
CA ASN A 12 34.70 -60.40 -0.56
C ASN A 12 33.81 -60.76 0.66
N ASP A 13 32.66 -60.06 0.70
CA ASP A 13 31.29 -60.52 0.98
C ASP A 13 30.55 -60.21 2.30
N LEU A 14 29.36 -59.61 2.08
CA LEU A 14 28.06 -59.72 2.77
C LEU A 14 27.75 -59.00 4.12
N TRP A 15 26.68 -58.19 4.02
CA TRP A 15 25.60 -57.90 5.00
C TRP A 15 25.72 -56.77 6.06
N MET A 16 24.56 -56.11 6.24
CA MET A 16 24.15 -55.12 7.26
C MET A 16 24.73 -53.69 7.09
N GLY A 17 23.96 -52.61 7.06
CA GLY A 17 22.52 -52.42 7.14
C GLY A 17 22.21 -50.92 6.91
N LYS A 18 21.15 -50.63 6.14
CA LYS A 18 20.50 -49.32 6.09
C LYS A 18 19.26 -49.37 6.99
N ARG A 19 19.28 -48.59 8.08
CA ARG A 19 18.14 -48.14 8.91
C ARG A 19 18.56 -46.78 9.48
N ALA A 20 17.76 -45.73 9.59
CA ALA A 20 16.35 -45.51 9.29
C ALA A 20 16.13 -43.99 9.22
N VAL A 21 15.33 -43.53 8.27
CA VAL A 21 14.67 -42.21 8.28
C VAL A 21 13.24 -42.46 7.85
N MET A 22 12.30 -42.50 8.80
CA MET A 22 10.89 -42.08 8.67
C MET A 22 10.05 -42.63 9.85
N ALA A 23 9.56 -41.71 10.67
CA ALA A 23 8.33 -41.79 11.45
C ALA A 23 7.86 -40.32 11.52
N LEU A 24 6.64 -39.92 11.21
CA LEU A 24 5.34 -40.42 11.65
C LEU A 24 4.29 -40.06 10.59
N PHE A 25 3.28 -40.92 10.39
CA PHE A 25 1.86 -40.56 10.51
C PHE A 25 0.96 -41.78 10.22
N TYR A 26 -0.11 -41.87 11.03
CA TYR A 26 -1.34 -42.67 10.93
C TYR A 26 -1.42 -44.09 11.53
N CYS A 27 -2.27 -44.19 12.56
CA CYS A 27 -3.14 -45.33 12.87
C CYS A 27 -4.55 -44.79 13.17
N PHE A 28 -5.60 -45.34 12.54
CA PHE A 28 -6.75 -45.97 13.22
C PHE A 28 -7.83 -46.47 12.22
N PHE A 29 -8.28 -47.72 12.46
CA PHE A 29 -9.46 -48.48 11.97
C PHE A 29 -9.33 -49.44 10.74
N PRO A 30 -10.07 -50.59 10.74
CA PRO A 30 -9.55 -51.96 10.54
C PRO A 30 -10.04 -52.64 9.22
N PRO A 31 -9.60 -53.88 8.92
CA PRO A 31 -9.62 -54.44 7.56
C PRO A 31 -10.85 -55.30 7.25
N GLY A 32 -11.25 -55.35 5.98
CA GLY A 32 -12.22 -56.33 5.52
C GLY A 32 -12.54 -56.26 4.02
N TRP A 33 -12.01 -57.25 3.30
CA TRP A 33 -12.53 -57.88 2.08
C TRP A 33 -11.96 -57.49 0.71
N LEU A 34 -11.81 -58.57 -0.07
CA LEU A 34 -10.85 -58.86 -1.13
C LEU A 34 -11.43 -58.64 -2.53
N ALA A 35 -10.49 -58.31 -3.43
CA ALA A 35 -10.35 -58.81 -4.80
C ALA A 35 -11.31 -58.37 -5.92
N GLY A 36 -10.70 -57.98 -7.05
CA GLY A 36 -11.29 -58.09 -8.38
C GLY A 36 -10.88 -56.98 -9.34
N ALA A 37 -9.83 -57.22 -10.13
CA ALA A 37 -9.33 -56.30 -11.16
C ALA A 37 -9.96 -56.54 -12.54
N ALA A 38 -9.99 -55.45 -13.33
CA ALA A 38 -9.96 -55.36 -14.81
C ALA A 38 -11.32 -55.28 -15.59
N PRO A 39 -11.36 -54.83 -16.87
CA PRO A 39 -11.87 -53.49 -17.24
C PRO A 39 -12.97 -53.45 -18.36
N VAL A 40 -13.69 -52.30 -18.44
CA VAL A 40 -14.29 -51.54 -19.59
C VAL A 40 -14.60 -52.30 -20.92
N PRO A 41 -15.83 -52.20 -21.53
CA PRO A 41 -16.08 -51.15 -22.54
C PRO A 41 -17.52 -50.61 -22.74
N MET A 42 -17.55 -49.54 -23.56
CA MET A 42 -18.63 -48.66 -24.03
C MET A 42 -19.92 -49.29 -24.58
N MET A 43 -21.03 -48.53 -24.44
CA MET A 43 -22.11 -48.17 -25.41
C MET A 43 -23.28 -47.60 -24.55
N GLY A 44 -24.11 -46.61 -24.88
CA GLY A 44 -24.50 -45.96 -26.11
C GLY A 44 -26.01 -45.64 -25.99
N MET A 45 -26.41 -44.39 -26.28
CA MET A 45 -27.76 -43.90 -26.62
C MET A 45 -28.89 -43.81 -25.57
N GLY A 46 -29.61 -42.66 -25.62
CA GLY A 46 -31.08 -42.68 -25.73
C GLY A 46 -31.91 -42.12 -24.56
N MET A 47 -32.40 -40.88 -24.72
CA MET A 47 -33.58 -40.22 -24.09
C MET A 47 -34.83 -41.12 -23.92
N PRO A 48 -35.91 -40.79 -23.15
CA PRO A 48 -36.44 -39.43 -22.88
C PRO A 48 -37.07 -39.15 -21.48
N ARG A 49 -37.44 -37.87 -21.30
CA ARG A 49 -38.25 -37.29 -20.20
C ARG A 49 -39.67 -37.88 -20.14
N PRO A 50 -40.34 -37.75 -18.97
CA PRO A 50 -41.75 -37.37 -18.99
C PRO A 50 -42.08 -36.19 -18.05
N SER A 51 -42.99 -35.36 -18.54
CA SER A 51 -43.75 -34.30 -17.87
C SER A 51 -45.00 -34.86 -17.17
N GLY A 52 -45.40 -34.29 -16.03
CA GLY A 52 -46.75 -34.50 -15.46
C GLY A 52 -46.88 -34.07 -13.99
N ILE A 53 -47.57 -32.95 -13.76
CA ILE A 53 -47.92 -32.33 -12.46
C ILE A 53 -49.13 -33.09 -11.84
N PRO A 54 -49.34 -33.07 -10.50
CA PRO A 54 -50.36 -32.15 -9.95
C PRO A 54 -49.96 -31.44 -8.64
N GLN A 55 -50.48 -30.21 -8.50
CA GLN A 55 -50.48 -29.39 -7.28
C GLN A 55 -51.36 -30.03 -6.18
N ALA A 56 -50.97 -29.88 -4.90
CA ALA A 56 -51.81 -29.29 -3.84
C ALA A 56 -51.18 -29.39 -2.41
N GLN A 57 -51.24 -28.25 -1.72
CA GLN A 57 -51.50 -28.05 -0.29
C GLN A 57 -50.36 -28.15 0.76
N ASN A 58 -49.95 -26.95 1.20
CA ASN A 58 -49.78 -26.48 2.58
C ASN A 58 -49.61 -27.52 3.70
N ALA A 59 -48.41 -27.53 4.29
CA ALA A 59 -48.24 -27.74 5.72
C ALA A 59 -47.15 -26.78 6.24
N SER A 60 -47.61 -25.75 6.94
CA SER A 60 -46.83 -24.87 7.80
C SER A 60 -46.06 -25.65 8.86
N ARG A 61 -44.77 -25.39 9.03
CA ARG A 61 -44.08 -25.55 10.31
C ARG A 61 -42.98 -24.51 10.46
N ASP A 62 -43.13 -23.77 11.54
CA ASP A 62 -42.36 -22.61 11.95
C ASP A 62 -40.86 -22.90 12.06
N GLY A 63 -40.08 -22.10 11.34
CA GLY A 63 -38.65 -21.92 11.54
C GLY A 63 -38.39 -20.44 11.79
N CYS A 64 -37.97 -20.13 13.02
CA CYS A 64 -37.56 -18.80 13.48
C CYS A 64 -36.63 -18.10 12.46
N PRO A 65 -36.98 -16.92 11.90
CA PRO A 65 -36.03 -16.19 11.08
C PRO A 65 -35.05 -15.47 12.00
N CYS A 66 -33.79 -15.91 11.98
CA CYS A 66 -32.68 -15.01 12.32
C CYS A 66 -32.83 -13.75 11.47
N PRO A 67 -32.68 -12.54 12.03
CA PRO A 67 -32.67 -11.33 11.21
C PRO A 67 -31.40 -11.40 10.35
N MET A 68 -31.54 -11.89 9.12
CA MET A 68 -30.65 -11.45 8.05
C MET A 68 -30.82 -9.94 8.01
N LEU A 69 -29.81 -9.22 8.49
CA LEU A 69 -29.49 -7.89 8.00
C LEU A 69 -29.41 -8.02 6.47
N GLN A 70 -30.56 -7.82 5.81
CA GLN A 70 -30.58 -7.41 4.43
C GLN A 70 -29.82 -6.10 4.42
N LEU A 71 -28.54 -6.18 4.05
CA LEU A 71 -27.83 -5.07 3.43
C LEU A 71 -28.71 -4.65 2.26
N SER A 72 -29.57 -3.66 2.51
CA SER A 72 -30.27 -2.95 1.46
C SER A 72 -29.19 -2.52 0.47
N ALA A 73 -29.39 -2.88 -0.79
CA ALA A 73 -28.60 -2.37 -1.90
C ALA A 73 -28.37 -0.87 -1.67
N MET A 74 -27.10 -0.44 -1.73
CA MET A 74 -26.75 0.97 -1.68
C MET A 74 -27.72 1.72 -2.58
N GLU A 75 -28.51 2.63 -1.99
CA GLU A 75 -29.34 3.55 -2.75
C GLU A 75 -28.48 4.14 -3.85
N ALA A 76 -29.03 4.20 -5.07
CA ALA A 76 -28.40 4.83 -6.21
C ALA A 76 -27.73 6.13 -5.76
N THR A 77 -26.43 6.26 -6.02
CA THR A 77 -25.56 7.34 -5.55
C THR A 77 -26.28 8.68 -5.65
N ALA A 78 -26.78 9.17 -4.52
CA ALA A 78 -27.38 10.49 -4.46
C ALA A 78 -26.25 11.49 -4.69
N ASP A 79 -26.33 12.23 -5.80
CA ASP A 79 -25.50 13.40 -6.00
C ASP A 79 -25.74 14.36 -4.82
N PHE A 80 -24.66 14.78 -4.13
CA PHE A 80 -24.77 15.76 -3.05
C PHE A 80 -24.38 17.15 -3.56
N VAL A 81 -24.99 18.17 -2.97
CA VAL A 81 -24.69 19.58 -3.25
C VAL A 81 -24.43 20.28 -1.92
N VAL A 82 -23.34 21.03 -1.86
CA VAL A 82 -23.03 21.88 -0.70
C VAL A 82 -23.72 23.23 -0.86
N GLU A 83 -24.79 23.46 -0.12
CA GLU A 83 -25.46 24.76 -0.07
C GLU A 83 -24.72 25.70 0.88
N SER A 84 -23.87 26.56 0.33
CA SER A 84 -23.08 27.55 1.08
C SER A 84 -22.94 28.84 0.27
N PRO A 85 -22.97 30.03 0.90
CA PRO A 85 -22.65 31.29 0.22
C PRO A 85 -21.21 31.35 -0.30
N ASP A 86 -20.33 30.49 0.23
CA ASP A 86 -18.92 30.40 -0.14
C ASP A 86 -18.67 29.45 -1.33
N VAL A 87 -19.72 28.82 -1.89
CA VAL A 87 -19.59 27.85 -2.99
C VAL A 87 -20.52 28.19 -4.14
N VAL A 88 -19.98 28.21 -5.35
CA VAL A 88 -20.73 28.46 -6.58
C VAL A 88 -20.50 27.31 -7.56
N TYR A 89 -21.59 26.61 -7.91
CA TYR A 89 -21.60 25.57 -8.94
C TYR A 89 -21.96 26.19 -10.29
N GLY A 90 -20.96 26.60 -11.06
CA GLY A 90 -21.12 27.07 -12.43
C GLY A 90 -21.25 25.92 -13.44
N PRO A 91 -21.55 26.22 -14.72
CA PRO A 91 -21.62 25.20 -15.77
C PRO A 91 -20.26 24.49 -15.97
N ASP A 92 -19.16 25.25 -15.95
CA ASP A 92 -17.82 24.73 -16.27
C ASP A 92 -16.96 24.48 -15.03
N THR A 93 -17.24 25.18 -13.92
CA THR A 93 -16.37 25.18 -12.73
C THR A 93 -17.16 25.13 -11.42
N ILE A 94 -16.56 24.50 -10.41
CA ILE A 94 -16.93 24.66 -9.00
C ILE A 94 -15.96 25.66 -8.41
N GLU A 95 -16.47 26.77 -7.87
CA GLU A 95 -15.68 27.75 -7.13
C GLU A 95 -16.02 27.68 -5.65
N ALA A 96 -15.00 27.57 -4.79
CA ALA A 96 -15.18 27.47 -3.35
C ALA A 96 -14.19 28.38 -2.63
N GLN A 97 -14.72 29.24 -1.76
CA GLN A 97 -13.93 30.02 -0.82
C GLN A 97 -13.69 29.19 0.43
N TYR A 98 -12.44 29.09 0.84
CA TYR A 98 -12.02 28.22 1.94
C TYR A 98 -11.04 28.93 2.85
N GLU A 99 -11.33 28.92 4.15
CA GLU A 99 -10.46 29.50 5.17
C GLU A 99 -9.46 28.45 5.68
N TYR A 100 -8.21 28.52 5.20
CA TYR A 100 -7.14 27.62 5.65
C TYR A 100 -6.53 28.12 6.96
N ARG A 101 -6.87 27.45 8.06
CA ARG A 101 -6.35 27.74 9.40
C ARG A 101 -5.19 26.83 9.74
N THR A 102 -4.08 27.42 10.18
CA THR A 102 -2.86 26.72 10.63
C THR A 102 -2.20 27.50 11.78
N ALA A 103 -1.09 27.00 12.32
CA ALA A 103 -0.35 27.68 13.37
C ALA A 103 1.15 27.78 13.03
N CYS A 104 1.72 28.97 13.24
CA CYS A 104 3.16 29.17 13.21
C CYS A 104 3.72 29.01 14.63
N VAL A 105 4.86 28.34 14.77
CA VAL A 105 5.51 28.11 16.06
C VAL A 105 6.90 28.73 16.05
N SER A 106 7.20 29.54 17.06
CA SER A 106 8.56 30.06 17.30
C SER A 106 9.05 29.66 18.69
N ARG A 107 10.38 29.59 18.86
CA ARG A 107 11.01 29.27 20.15
C ARG A 107 11.78 30.48 20.66
N GLU A 108 11.40 30.97 21.84
CA GLU A 108 12.11 32.01 22.58
C GLU A 108 12.63 31.43 23.89
N GLY A 109 13.93 31.11 23.93
CA GLY A 109 14.53 30.36 25.02
C GLY A 109 13.89 28.98 25.20
N ASN A 110 13.22 28.76 26.34
CA ASN A 110 12.52 27.52 26.67
C ASN A 110 11.00 27.58 26.43
N VAL A 111 10.48 28.69 25.89
CA VAL A 111 9.05 28.87 25.63
C VAL A 111 8.77 28.69 24.14
N LEU A 112 7.79 27.85 23.82
CA LEU A 112 7.20 27.79 22.48
C LEU A 112 6.06 28.80 22.41
N LYS A 113 6.15 29.75 21.48
CA LYS A 113 5.06 30.67 21.17
C LYS A 113 4.35 30.17 19.92
N VAL A 114 3.02 30.04 20.01
CA VAL A 114 2.17 29.53 18.94
C VAL A 114 1.25 30.64 18.47
N TYR A 115 1.28 30.91 17.16
CA TYR A 115 0.50 31.97 16.52
C TYR A 115 -0.48 31.32 15.55
N PRO A 116 -1.78 31.25 15.90
CA PRO A 116 -2.82 30.85 14.95
C PRO A 116 -2.84 31.83 13.77
N THR A 117 -2.89 31.27 12.58
CA THR A 117 -2.90 32.02 11.31
C THR A 117 -4.02 31.49 10.42
N SER A 118 -4.55 32.37 9.60
CA SER A 118 -5.62 32.05 8.67
C SER A 118 -5.30 32.67 7.31
N THR A 119 -5.52 31.91 6.25
CA THR A 119 -5.35 32.37 4.86
C THR A 119 -6.57 31.95 4.07
N ARG A 120 -7.22 32.90 3.41
CA ARG A 120 -8.35 32.62 2.54
C ARG A 120 -7.84 32.14 1.18
N PHE A 121 -8.36 31.00 0.74
CA PHE A 121 -8.15 30.45 -0.58
C PHE A 121 -9.44 30.57 -1.38
N THR A 122 -9.30 30.78 -2.69
CA THR A 122 -10.37 30.55 -3.66
C THR A 122 -9.97 29.36 -4.52
N PHE A 123 -10.60 28.21 -4.31
CA PHE A 123 -10.44 27.02 -5.14
C PHE A 123 -11.35 27.12 -6.36
N ARG A 124 -10.83 26.70 -7.52
CA ARG A 124 -11.59 26.53 -8.76
C ARG A 124 -11.28 25.16 -9.35
N THR A 125 -12.31 24.33 -9.47
CA THR A 125 -12.23 22.98 -10.02
C THR A 125 -13.02 22.90 -11.32
N ALA A 126 -12.36 22.55 -12.43
CA ALA A 126 -13.05 22.31 -13.69
C ALA A 126 -13.94 21.06 -13.63
N ARG A 127 -15.19 21.16 -14.10
CA ARG A 127 -16.19 20.09 -14.06
C ARG A 127 -16.12 19.15 -15.25
N GLN A 128 -15.60 19.61 -16.39
CA GLN A 128 -15.44 18.78 -17.58
C GLN A 128 -14.39 17.69 -17.33
N VAL A 129 -14.84 16.45 -17.38
CA VAL A 129 -13.99 15.26 -17.24
C VAL A 129 -13.38 14.93 -18.61
N PRO A 130 -12.05 14.83 -18.73
CA PRO A 130 -11.38 14.59 -20.01
C PRO A 130 -11.46 13.12 -20.42
N ARG A 131 -11.32 12.86 -21.72
CA ARG A 131 -10.97 11.53 -22.20
C ARG A 131 -9.50 11.24 -21.87
N LEU A 132 -9.29 10.31 -20.94
CA LEU A 132 -7.98 10.04 -20.34
C LEU A 132 -7.35 8.76 -20.90
N GLY A 133 -6.12 8.91 -21.41
CA GLY A 133 -5.25 7.78 -21.73
C GLY A 133 -4.22 7.51 -20.65
N VAL A 134 -3.90 6.24 -20.43
CA VAL A 134 -2.86 5.79 -19.51
C VAL A 134 -1.85 4.97 -20.29
N MET A 135 -0.59 5.42 -20.29
CA MET A 135 0.49 4.65 -20.88
C MET A 135 1.35 3.99 -19.79
N LEU A 136 1.39 2.67 -19.81
CA LEU A 136 2.10 1.88 -18.80
C LEU A 136 3.48 1.46 -19.32
N VAL A 137 4.54 1.81 -18.59
CA VAL A 137 5.87 1.21 -18.81
C VAL A 137 5.90 -0.10 -18.04
N GLY A 138 6.12 -1.22 -18.74
CA GLY A 138 5.90 -2.57 -18.20
C GLY A 138 4.45 -3.03 -18.34
N TRP A 139 3.77 -2.68 -19.43
CA TRP A 139 2.34 -2.96 -19.64
C TRP A 139 2.02 -4.47 -19.62
N GLY A 140 2.92 -5.29 -20.16
CA GLY A 140 2.82 -6.75 -20.14
C GLY A 140 3.23 -7.38 -18.80
N GLY A 141 3.61 -6.58 -17.79
CA GLY A 141 3.91 -7.07 -16.44
C GLY A 141 2.66 -7.58 -15.71
N ASN A 142 2.87 -8.15 -14.52
CA ASN A 142 1.77 -8.65 -13.68
C ASN A 142 0.75 -7.53 -13.38
N ASN A 143 1.22 -6.37 -12.92
CA ASN A 143 0.38 -5.22 -12.60
C ASN A 143 -0.31 -4.63 -13.84
N GLY A 144 0.42 -4.42 -14.94
CA GLY A 144 -0.12 -3.80 -16.15
C GLY A 144 -1.22 -4.62 -16.82
N SER A 145 -1.00 -5.94 -16.94
CA SER A 145 -2.02 -6.87 -17.43
C SER A 145 -3.22 -6.99 -16.49
N THR A 146 -2.99 -7.02 -15.17
CA THR A 146 -4.06 -7.07 -14.16
C THR A 146 -4.92 -5.81 -14.16
N LEU A 147 -4.34 -4.62 -14.20
CA LEU A 147 -5.09 -3.36 -14.26
C LEU A 147 -5.96 -3.28 -15.52
N THR A 148 -5.37 -3.59 -16.68
CA THR A 148 -6.09 -3.57 -17.97
C THR A 148 -7.25 -4.56 -17.98
N ALA A 149 -7.00 -5.78 -17.48
CA ALA A 149 -8.01 -6.83 -17.33
C ALA A 149 -9.12 -6.43 -16.34
N ALA A 150 -8.77 -5.81 -15.20
CA ALA A 150 -9.73 -5.37 -14.21
C ALA A 150 -10.67 -4.28 -14.75
N VAL A 151 -10.14 -3.30 -15.47
CA VAL A 151 -10.97 -2.26 -16.11
C VAL A 151 -11.90 -2.85 -17.16
N LEU A 152 -11.39 -3.74 -18.03
CA LEU A 152 -12.23 -4.41 -19.02
C LEU A 152 -13.31 -5.29 -18.40
N ALA A 153 -12.99 -6.03 -17.34
CA ALA A 153 -13.96 -6.88 -16.65
C ALA A 153 -15.10 -6.07 -16.04
N ASN A 154 -14.81 -4.90 -15.45
CA ASN A 154 -15.82 -3.98 -14.91
C ASN A 154 -16.66 -3.34 -16.02
N ARG A 155 -16.00 -2.81 -17.07
CA ARG A 155 -16.67 -2.23 -18.25
C ARG A 155 -17.65 -3.21 -18.91
N LEU A 156 -17.25 -4.48 -19.02
CA LEU A 156 -18.08 -5.56 -19.58
C LEU A 156 -19.05 -6.18 -18.57
N ARG A 157 -19.03 -5.73 -17.31
CA ARG A 157 -19.87 -6.23 -16.20
C ARG A 157 -19.77 -7.75 -16.05
N LEU A 158 -18.55 -8.28 -16.16
CA LEU A 158 -18.31 -9.71 -16.14
C LEU A 158 -18.56 -10.30 -14.76
N SER A 159 -19.00 -11.55 -14.78
CA SER A 159 -19.09 -12.38 -13.58
C SER A 159 -18.75 -13.83 -13.91
N TRP A 160 -18.03 -14.49 -13.02
CA TRP A 160 -17.46 -15.82 -13.26
C TRP A 160 -17.72 -16.75 -12.07
N PRO A 161 -17.91 -18.06 -12.32
CA PRO A 161 -17.99 -19.03 -11.25
C PRO A 161 -16.61 -19.23 -10.61
N THR A 162 -16.59 -19.34 -9.29
CA THR A 162 -15.43 -19.78 -8.50
C THR A 162 -15.84 -20.97 -7.65
N ARG A 163 -14.88 -21.60 -6.97
CA ARG A 163 -15.16 -22.73 -6.06
C ARG A 163 -16.12 -22.38 -4.93
N THR A 164 -16.22 -21.10 -4.55
CA THR A 164 -17.05 -20.62 -3.43
C THR A 164 -18.30 -19.88 -3.87
N GLY A 165 -18.60 -19.87 -5.18
CA GLY A 165 -19.77 -19.20 -5.74
C GLY A 165 -19.41 -18.26 -6.89
N ARG A 166 -20.41 -17.54 -7.40
CA ARG A 166 -20.20 -16.57 -8.47
C ARG A 166 -19.52 -15.32 -7.91
N LYS A 167 -18.55 -14.78 -8.65
CA LYS A 167 -17.91 -13.49 -8.39
C LYS A 167 -18.29 -12.51 -9.51
N GLU A 168 -18.32 -11.24 -9.17
CA GLU A 168 -18.59 -10.14 -10.09
C GLU A 168 -17.39 -9.19 -10.10
N ALA A 169 -17.11 -8.58 -11.26
CA ALA A 169 -16.08 -7.57 -11.40
C ALA A 169 -16.39 -6.38 -10.47
N ASN A 170 -15.35 -5.85 -9.83
CA ASN A 170 -15.42 -4.69 -8.95
C ASN A 170 -14.05 -3.98 -8.91
N TYR A 171 -13.96 -2.87 -8.19
CA TYR A 171 -12.74 -2.11 -7.95
C TYR A 171 -12.31 -2.12 -6.47
N TYR A 172 -12.53 -3.22 -5.75
CA TYR A 172 -12.11 -3.31 -4.35
C TYR A 172 -10.59 -3.09 -4.19
N GLY A 173 -10.23 -2.40 -3.11
CA GLY A 173 -8.85 -1.97 -2.85
C GLY A 173 -8.51 -0.58 -3.36
N SER A 174 -9.33 0.01 -4.23
CA SER A 174 -9.21 1.41 -4.67
C SER A 174 -9.84 2.36 -3.65
N LEU A 175 -9.10 3.38 -3.23
CA LEU A 175 -9.60 4.46 -2.39
C LEU A 175 -10.69 5.25 -3.11
N THR A 176 -10.49 5.58 -4.38
CA THR A 176 -11.43 6.43 -5.12
C THR A 176 -12.73 5.71 -5.46
N GLN A 177 -12.68 4.39 -5.74
CA GLN A 177 -13.83 3.63 -6.21
C GLN A 177 -14.58 2.87 -5.11
N ALA A 178 -13.89 2.47 -4.04
CA ALA A 178 -14.48 1.69 -2.95
C ALA A 178 -14.39 2.41 -1.58
N GLY A 179 -13.74 3.57 -1.51
CA GLY A 179 -13.69 4.40 -0.31
C GLY A 179 -14.95 5.26 -0.16
N THR A 180 -15.20 5.69 1.08
CA THR A 180 -16.25 6.64 1.42
C THR A 180 -15.67 7.80 2.23
N VAL A 181 -16.39 8.92 2.21
CA VAL A 181 -16.07 10.11 3.02
C VAL A 181 -17.34 10.56 3.73
N SER A 182 -17.23 10.93 5.00
CA SER A 182 -18.37 11.43 5.77
C SER A 182 -18.60 12.93 5.49
N LEU A 183 -19.83 13.30 5.14
CA LEU A 183 -20.21 14.69 4.90
C LEU A 183 -20.49 15.44 6.21
N GLY A 184 -21.06 14.74 7.18
CA GLY A 184 -21.49 15.31 8.46
C GLY A 184 -22.57 14.44 9.09
N LEU A 185 -23.41 15.05 9.92
CA LEU A 185 -24.55 14.40 10.57
C LEU A 185 -25.87 14.79 9.90
N ASP A 186 -26.82 13.87 9.83
CA ASP A 186 -28.21 14.14 9.45
C ASP A 186 -29.04 14.75 10.60
N ALA A 187 -30.34 14.94 10.37
CA ALA A 187 -31.27 15.52 11.35
C ALA A 187 -31.43 14.63 12.61
N GLU A 188 -31.21 13.33 12.46
CA GLU A 188 -31.24 12.32 13.51
C GLU A 188 -29.89 12.19 14.24
N GLY A 189 -28.86 12.91 13.79
CA GLY A 189 -27.51 12.87 14.35
C GLY A 189 -26.71 11.63 13.92
N GLN A 190 -27.11 10.96 12.85
CA GLN A 190 -26.34 9.85 12.25
C GLN A 190 -25.37 10.38 11.21
N GLU A 191 -24.21 9.74 11.12
CA GLU A 191 -23.17 10.14 10.18
C GLU A 191 -23.53 9.72 8.74
N VAL A 192 -23.48 10.68 7.82
CA VAL A 192 -23.80 10.48 6.41
C VAL A 192 -22.52 10.32 5.60
N PHE A 193 -22.39 9.19 4.91
CA PHE A 193 -21.25 8.88 4.05
C PHE A 193 -21.64 8.90 2.58
N VAL A 194 -20.74 9.41 1.75
CA VAL A 194 -20.84 9.33 0.28
C VAL A 194 -19.63 8.60 -0.31
N PRO A 195 -19.74 8.02 -1.51
CA PRO A 195 -18.58 7.49 -2.23
C PRO A 195 -17.51 8.55 -2.39
N PHE A 196 -16.25 8.15 -2.26
CA PHE A 196 -15.10 9.06 -2.38
C PHE A 196 -15.09 9.79 -3.73
N SER A 197 -15.37 9.07 -4.82
CA SER A 197 -15.47 9.59 -6.18
C SER A 197 -16.59 10.61 -6.38
N SER A 198 -17.58 10.69 -5.48
CA SER A 198 -18.68 11.65 -5.58
C SER A 198 -18.31 13.05 -5.07
N LEU A 199 -17.17 13.23 -4.38
CA LEU A 199 -16.77 14.54 -3.85
C LEU A 199 -16.55 15.60 -4.94
N LEU A 200 -16.00 15.20 -6.08
CA LEU A 200 -15.75 16.05 -7.24
C LEU A 200 -15.93 15.23 -8.52
N PRO A 201 -16.32 15.85 -9.66
CA PRO A 201 -16.37 15.15 -10.94
C PRO A 201 -15.04 14.48 -11.25
N MET A 202 -15.05 13.15 -11.43
CA MET A 202 -13.86 12.31 -11.61
C MET A 202 -14.01 11.46 -12.87
N VAL A 203 -12.87 11.12 -13.50
CA VAL A 203 -12.84 10.13 -14.58
C VAL A 203 -13.39 8.79 -14.06
N ALA A 204 -14.34 8.19 -14.78
CA ALA A 204 -14.76 6.83 -14.48
C ALA A 204 -13.65 5.85 -14.92
N PRO A 205 -13.25 4.88 -14.07
CA PRO A 205 -12.26 3.86 -14.44
C PRO A 205 -12.58 3.15 -15.75
N ASP A 206 -13.87 2.92 -16.00
CA ASP A 206 -14.37 2.24 -17.19
C ASP A 206 -14.13 3.04 -18.48
N ASP A 207 -13.84 4.34 -18.41
CA ASP A 207 -13.55 5.19 -19.57
C ASP A 207 -12.05 5.30 -19.90
N LEU A 208 -11.18 4.69 -19.08
CA LEU A 208 -9.74 4.71 -19.31
C LEU A 208 -9.35 3.95 -20.59
N VAL A 209 -8.49 4.58 -21.38
CA VAL A 209 -7.86 3.95 -22.56
C VAL A 209 -6.41 3.60 -22.20
N PHE A 210 -6.01 2.36 -22.44
CA PHE A 210 -4.65 1.88 -22.14
C PHE A 210 -3.83 1.67 -23.40
N ASP A 211 -2.56 2.05 -23.32
CA ASP A 211 -1.47 1.67 -24.23
C ASP A 211 -0.20 1.57 -23.35
N GLY A 212 0.95 1.28 -23.93
CA GLY A 212 2.19 1.26 -23.19
C GLY A 212 3.28 0.45 -23.84
N TRP A 213 4.35 0.26 -23.07
CA TRP A 213 5.58 -0.36 -23.54
C TRP A 213 5.91 -1.56 -22.68
N ASP A 214 6.53 -2.57 -23.27
CA ASP A 214 7.14 -3.66 -22.53
C ASP A 214 8.36 -4.16 -23.31
N ILE A 215 9.39 -4.61 -22.60
CA ILE A 215 10.55 -5.24 -23.22
C ILE A 215 10.19 -6.63 -23.78
N SER A 216 9.06 -7.20 -23.36
CA SER A 216 8.47 -8.44 -23.85
C SER A 216 7.39 -8.18 -24.90
N SER A 217 7.40 -8.95 -25.98
CA SER A 217 6.47 -8.85 -27.12
C SER A 217 5.10 -9.51 -26.90
N LEU A 218 4.90 -10.18 -25.76
CA LEU A 218 3.65 -10.87 -25.44
C LEU A 218 2.47 -9.90 -25.46
N ASN A 219 1.37 -10.33 -26.06
CA ASN A 219 0.11 -9.59 -25.95
C ASN A 219 -0.46 -9.66 -24.53
N LEU A 220 -1.47 -8.84 -24.22
CA LEU A 220 -2.00 -8.74 -22.86
C LEU A 220 -2.74 -10.00 -22.39
N ALA A 221 -3.27 -10.84 -23.28
CA ALA A 221 -3.87 -12.13 -22.90
C ALA A 221 -2.79 -13.14 -22.48
N GLU A 222 -1.71 -13.22 -23.27
CA GLU A 222 -0.52 -14.02 -22.95
C GLU A 222 0.17 -13.51 -21.67
N ALA A 223 0.25 -12.19 -21.48
CA ALA A 223 0.78 -11.57 -20.27
C ALA A 223 -0.07 -11.85 -19.04
N MET A 224 -1.40 -11.81 -19.16
CA MET A 224 -2.35 -12.18 -18.10
C MET A 224 -2.20 -13.65 -17.71
N ARG A 225 -2.06 -14.56 -18.69
CA ARG A 225 -1.76 -15.97 -18.45
C ARG A 225 -0.39 -16.14 -17.77
N ARG A 226 0.61 -15.43 -18.31
CA ARG A 226 1.89 -15.00 -17.70
C ARG A 226 1.83 -14.89 -16.19
N ALA A 227 1.04 -13.91 -15.77
CA ALA A 227 1.03 -13.38 -14.43
C ALA A 227 0.39 -14.34 -13.41
N GLN A 228 -0.51 -15.23 -13.85
CA GLN A 228 -1.23 -16.18 -13.00
C GLN A 228 -1.96 -15.52 -11.81
N VAL A 229 -2.46 -14.30 -12.01
CA VAL A 229 -3.14 -13.50 -10.97
C VAL A 229 -4.64 -13.79 -10.93
N LEU A 230 -5.30 -13.76 -12.08
CA LEU A 230 -6.76 -13.81 -12.19
C LEU A 230 -7.28 -15.25 -12.24
N ASP A 231 -8.52 -15.47 -11.80
CA ASP A 231 -9.19 -16.77 -11.95
C ASP A 231 -9.26 -17.21 -13.41
N TRP A 232 -9.07 -18.51 -13.67
CA TRP A 232 -9.09 -19.08 -15.02
C TRP A 232 -10.36 -18.72 -15.81
N GLY A 233 -11.54 -18.83 -15.19
CA GLY A 233 -12.81 -18.55 -15.85
C GLY A 233 -12.99 -17.06 -16.23
N LEU A 234 -12.31 -16.15 -15.55
CA LEU A 234 -12.24 -14.75 -15.93
C LEU A 234 -11.24 -14.54 -17.07
N GLN A 235 -10.08 -15.20 -17.01
CA GLN A 235 -9.08 -15.13 -18.08
C GLN A 235 -9.65 -15.56 -19.44
N GLU A 236 -10.43 -16.64 -19.48
CA GLU A 236 -11.07 -17.12 -20.73
C GLU A 236 -12.04 -16.09 -21.31
N GLN A 237 -12.82 -15.42 -20.46
CA GLN A 237 -13.77 -14.39 -20.90
C GLN A 237 -13.05 -13.13 -21.42
N LEU A 238 -11.90 -12.79 -20.83
CA LEU A 238 -11.12 -11.60 -21.20
C LEU A 238 -10.17 -11.84 -22.37
N TRP A 239 -9.80 -13.09 -22.67
CA TRP A 239 -8.87 -13.45 -23.74
C TRP A 239 -9.14 -12.75 -25.08
N PRO A 240 -10.36 -12.82 -25.67
CA PRO A 240 -10.62 -12.19 -26.97
C PRO A 240 -10.49 -10.66 -26.96
N HIS A 241 -10.58 -10.03 -25.79
CA HIS A 241 -10.45 -8.58 -25.64
C HIS A 241 -9.00 -8.13 -25.42
N LEU A 242 -8.17 -9.01 -24.82
CA LEU A 242 -6.79 -8.70 -24.47
C LEU A 242 -5.76 -9.16 -25.54
N GLU A 243 -6.08 -10.15 -26.35
CA GLU A 243 -5.14 -10.72 -27.34
C GLU A 243 -4.73 -9.71 -28.43
N ALA A 244 -5.62 -8.76 -28.75
CA ALA A 244 -5.35 -7.68 -29.70
C ALA A 244 -4.46 -6.56 -29.14
N LEU A 245 -4.32 -6.48 -27.80
CA LEU A 245 -3.54 -5.43 -27.14
C LEU A 245 -2.09 -5.88 -27.01
N ARG A 246 -1.19 -5.23 -27.74
CA ARG A 246 0.25 -5.54 -27.77
C ARG A 246 1.07 -4.36 -27.26
N PRO A 247 2.02 -4.58 -26.33
CA PRO A 247 2.93 -3.53 -25.89
C PRO A 247 3.80 -3.03 -27.05
N ARG A 248 4.03 -1.72 -27.07
CA ARG A 248 5.04 -1.08 -27.92
C ARG A 248 6.45 -1.51 -27.48
N PRO A 249 7.45 -1.49 -28.39
CA PRO A 249 8.83 -1.78 -28.02
C PRO A 249 9.33 -0.83 -26.93
N SER A 250 10.07 -1.32 -25.94
CA SER A 250 10.55 -0.51 -24.80
C SER A 250 12.06 -0.31 -24.81
N VAL A 251 12.56 0.62 -23.98
CA VAL A 251 14.00 0.79 -23.75
C VAL A 251 14.49 -0.28 -22.77
N TYR A 252 15.50 -1.03 -23.18
CA TYR A 252 16.20 -2.00 -22.34
C TYR A 252 17.66 -1.63 -22.21
N ILE A 253 18.12 -1.51 -20.97
CA ILE A 253 19.52 -1.29 -20.60
C ILE A 253 19.88 -2.35 -19.56
N PRO A 254 20.61 -3.43 -19.95
CA PRO A 254 20.86 -4.59 -19.11
C PRO A 254 21.42 -4.26 -17.73
N GLU A 255 22.22 -3.20 -17.62
CA GLU A 255 22.92 -2.79 -16.41
C GLU A 255 22.00 -2.20 -15.33
N PHE A 256 20.75 -1.85 -15.66
CA PHE A 256 19.82 -1.24 -14.72
C PHE A 256 18.90 -2.26 -14.02
N ILE A 257 18.63 -3.40 -14.64
CA ILE A 257 17.75 -4.45 -14.08
C ILE A 257 18.53 -5.75 -13.88
N ALA A 258 17.90 -6.76 -13.28
CA ALA A 258 18.58 -8.03 -13.05
C ALA A 258 18.95 -8.74 -14.36
N ALA A 259 20.14 -9.35 -14.45
CA ALA A 259 20.61 -10.05 -15.64
C ALA A 259 19.69 -11.21 -16.09
N ASN A 260 18.91 -11.76 -15.14
CA ASN A 260 17.90 -12.79 -15.38
C ASN A 260 16.69 -12.29 -16.20
N GLN A 261 16.60 -11.00 -16.51
CA GLN A 261 15.57 -10.42 -17.36
C GLN A 261 15.92 -10.50 -18.85
N SER A 262 17.17 -10.78 -19.23
CA SER A 262 17.64 -10.74 -20.63
C SER A 262 16.83 -11.60 -21.60
N VAL A 263 16.41 -12.80 -21.18
CA VAL A 263 15.63 -13.73 -22.03
C VAL A 263 14.24 -13.19 -22.40
N ARG A 264 13.70 -12.24 -21.64
CA ARG A 264 12.37 -11.66 -21.87
C ARG A 264 12.39 -10.43 -22.78
N ALA A 265 13.59 -9.93 -23.09
CA ALA A 265 13.80 -8.66 -23.77
C ALA A 265 13.87 -8.88 -25.30
N ASP A 266 12.72 -9.03 -25.95
CA ASP A 266 12.56 -9.27 -27.39
C ASP A 266 11.85 -8.13 -28.15
N ASN A 267 11.37 -7.10 -27.43
CA ASN A 267 10.59 -5.99 -27.97
C ASN A 267 11.24 -4.64 -27.62
N LEU A 268 12.24 -4.22 -28.39
CA LEU A 268 13.16 -3.16 -27.97
C LEU A 268 13.20 -1.95 -28.91
N ILE A 269 13.29 -0.75 -28.32
CA ILE A 269 13.68 0.47 -29.03
C ILE A 269 15.20 0.52 -29.13
N LEU A 270 15.72 0.41 -30.36
CA LEU A 270 17.14 0.45 -30.65
C LEU A 270 17.63 1.89 -30.86
N GLY A 271 18.96 2.07 -30.85
CA GLY A 271 19.61 3.36 -31.13
C GLY A 271 20.20 4.04 -29.88
N THR A 272 20.62 5.29 -30.05
CA THR A 272 21.19 6.12 -28.97
C THR A 272 20.11 6.55 -27.97
N ARG A 273 20.52 7.04 -26.79
CA ARG A 273 19.58 7.57 -25.78
C ARG A 273 18.69 8.68 -26.31
N ALA A 274 19.23 9.55 -27.17
CA ALA A 274 18.46 10.60 -27.84
C ALA A 274 17.42 10.04 -28.82
N GLN A 275 17.77 9.00 -29.60
CA GLN A 275 16.83 8.33 -30.51
C GLN A 275 15.72 7.61 -29.75
N GLN A 276 16.08 6.93 -28.65
CA GLN A 276 15.14 6.27 -27.75
C GLN A 276 14.18 7.27 -27.12
N LEU A 277 14.69 8.41 -26.60
CA LEU A 277 13.86 9.49 -26.07
C LEU A 277 12.86 9.98 -27.11
N GLU A 278 13.30 10.28 -28.34
CA GLU A 278 12.40 10.79 -29.37
C GLU A 278 11.38 9.74 -29.82
N GLN A 279 11.72 8.45 -29.82
CA GLN A 279 10.75 7.39 -30.11
C GLN A 279 9.65 7.34 -29.03
N ILE A 280 10.01 7.39 -27.74
CA ILE A 280 9.02 7.41 -26.64
C ILE A 280 8.10 8.63 -26.79
N ARG A 281 8.66 9.80 -27.13
CA ARG A 281 7.87 11.01 -27.37
C ARG A 281 6.90 10.86 -28.54
N ARG A 282 7.34 10.23 -29.64
CA ARG A 282 6.47 9.93 -30.79
C ARG A 282 5.34 8.98 -30.40
N ASP A 283 5.63 7.94 -29.63
CA ASP A 283 4.64 6.97 -29.16
C ASP A 283 3.55 7.65 -28.31
N ILE A 284 3.93 8.59 -27.44
CA ILE A 284 2.97 9.40 -26.65
C ILE A 284 2.07 10.23 -27.56
N ARG A 285 2.63 10.93 -28.56
CA ARG A 285 1.85 11.73 -29.52
C ARG A 285 0.92 10.87 -30.38
N ASP A 286 1.42 9.72 -30.83
CA ASP A 286 0.67 8.74 -31.62
C ASP A 286 -0.51 8.19 -30.83
N PHE A 287 -0.30 7.76 -29.58
CA PHE A 287 -1.39 7.30 -28.72
C PHE A 287 -2.42 8.41 -28.47
N ARG A 288 -1.96 9.63 -28.13
CA ARG A 288 -2.85 10.78 -27.90
C ARG A 288 -3.74 11.07 -29.10
N SER A 289 -3.16 11.10 -30.30
CA SER A 289 -3.87 11.44 -31.53
C SER A 289 -4.78 10.32 -32.03
N SER A 290 -4.28 9.07 -32.08
CA SER A 290 -5.02 7.91 -32.60
C SER A 290 -6.24 7.55 -31.74
N ALA A 291 -6.15 7.71 -30.42
CA ALA A 291 -7.26 7.46 -29.51
C ALA A 291 -8.11 8.71 -29.20
N GLY A 292 -7.77 9.88 -29.75
CA GLY A 292 -8.51 11.14 -29.56
C GLY A 292 -8.57 11.58 -28.09
N LEU A 293 -7.42 11.58 -27.42
CA LEU A 293 -7.31 11.80 -25.97
C LEU A 293 -7.01 13.26 -25.63
N ASP A 294 -7.70 13.77 -24.62
CA ASP A 294 -7.46 15.12 -24.11
C ASP A 294 -6.17 15.15 -23.27
N LYS A 295 -5.98 14.12 -22.44
CA LYS A 295 -4.85 13.97 -21.52
C LYS A 295 -4.25 12.57 -21.59
N VAL A 296 -2.95 12.49 -21.31
CA VAL A 296 -2.21 11.24 -21.16
C VAL A 296 -1.42 11.28 -19.86
N ILE A 297 -1.48 10.19 -19.09
CA ILE A 297 -0.65 9.96 -17.91
C ILE A 297 0.26 8.76 -18.19
N VAL A 298 1.55 8.92 -17.92
CA VAL A 298 2.54 7.85 -18.04
C VAL A 298 2.85 7.31 -16.65
N LEU A 299 2.77 6.00 -16.47
CA LEU A 299 3.00 5.34 -15.19
C LEU A 299 4.00 4.19 -15.34
N TRP A 300 5.09 4.26 -14.57
CA TRP A 300 6.09 3.21 -14.52
C TRP A 300 5.66 2.09 -13.58
N THR A 301 5.45 0.90 -14.13
CA THR A 301 5.19 -0.34 -13.38
C THR A 301 6.06 -1.50 -13.87
N ALA A 302 7.20 -1.18 -14.49
CA ALA A 302 8.16 -2.16 -14.97
C ALA A 302 9.07 -2.65 -13.83
N ASN A 303 10.05 -3.47 -14.20
CA ASN A 303 11.06 -3.98 -13.27
C ASN A 303 11.68 -2.86 -12.42
N THR A 304 11.93 -3.19 -11.15
CA THR A 304 12.72 -2.31 -10.27
C THR A 304 14.13 -2.19 -10.83
N GLU A 305 14.56 -0.97 -11.11
CA GLU A 305 15.93 -0.67 -11.51
C GLU A 305 16.82 -0.49 -10.27
N ARG A 306 18.14 -0.57 -10.43
CA ARG A 306 19.07 -0.06 -9.43
C ARG A 306 19.00 1.47 -9.35
N PHE A 307 19.56 2.05 -8.29
CA PHE A 307 19.74 3.49 -8.23
C PHE A 307 20.75 4.01 -9.25
N CYS A 308 20.46 5.21 -9.75
CA CYS A 308 21.41 6.06 -10.46
C CYS A 308 22.19 6.91 -9.44
N GLU A 309 23.46 7.15 -9.69
CA GLU A 309 24.19 8.17 -8.96
C GLU A 309 23.73 9.57 -9.39
N VAL A 310 23.61 10.48 -8.43
CA VAL A 310 23.35 11.90 -8.71
C VAL A 310 24.70 12.61 -8.82
N VAL A 311 25.05 13.04 -10.02
CA VAL A 311 26.38 13.56 -10.36
C VAL A 311 26.25 15.01 -10.86
N PRO A 312 26.93 15.98 -10.21
CA PRO A 312 26.99 17.35 -10.67
C PRO A 312 27.49 17.45 -12.12
N GLY A 313 26.83 18.24 -12.95
CA GLY A 313 27.14 18.37 -14.38
C GLY A 313 26.53 17.30 -15.29
N LEU A 314 25.88 16.26 -14.76
CA LEU A 314 25.23 15.21 -15.56
C LEU A 314 23.71 15.17 -15.40
N ASN A 315 23.20 15.06 -14.17
CA ASN A 315 21.76 14.85 -13.91
C ASN A 315 21.23 15.70 -12.75
N ASP A 316 22.01 16.72 -12.36
CA ASP A 316 21.73 17.69 -11.30
C ASP A 316 20.81 18.84 -11.75
N THR A 317 20.85 19.21 -13.03
CA THR A 317 19.98 20.26 -13.62
C THR A 317 19.27 19.76 -14.86
N ALA A 318 18.18 20.44 -15.24
CA ALA A 318 17.40 20.11 -16.43
C ALA A 318 18.26 20.17 -17.71
N GLU A 319 19.09 21.20 -17.84
CA GLU A 319 19.99 21.38 -18.98
C GLU A 319 21.04 20.26 -19.05
N ASN A 320 21.70 19.96 -17.93
CA ASN A 320 22.70 18.90 -17.86
C ASN A 320 22.09 17.54 -18.21
N LEU A 321 20.90 17.23 -17.67
CA LEU A 321 20.22 15.97 -17.96
C LEU A 321 19.89 15.82 -19.45
N LEU A 322 19.36 16.86 -20.09
CA LEU A 322 19.05 16.84 -21.52
C LEU A 322 20.34 16.70 -22.36
N ARG A 323 21.41 17.37 -21.98
CA ARG A 323 22.73 17.25 -22.62
C ARG A 323 23.30 15.84 -22.47
N THR A 324 23.20 15.24 -21.29
CA THR A 324 23.63 13.86 -20.99
C THR A 324 22.91 12.86 -21.91
N ILE A 325 21.60 13.03 -22.12
CA ILE A 325 20.83 12.21 -23.06
C ILE A 325 21.32 12.40 -24.50
N GLN A 326 21.57 13.64 -24.93
CA GLN A 326 22.07 13.95 -26.27
C GLN A 326 23.45 13.33 -26.54
N LEU A 327 24.34 13.35 -25.55
CA LEU A 327 25.67 12.76 -25.63
C LEU A 327 25.67 11.23 -25.52
N GLY A 328 24.54 10.60 -25.19
CA GLY A 328 24.43 9.14 -25.04
C GLY A 328 25.13 8.59 -23.79
N LEU A 329 25.30 9.43 -22.76
CA LEU A 329 25.88 9.03 -21.47
C LEU A 329 24.88 8.22 -20.63
N GLU A 330 25.30 7.80 -19.42
CA GLU A 330 24.48 6.96 -18.54
C GLU A 330 23.20 7.70 -18.08
N VAL A 331 22.05 7.18 -18.53
CA VAL A 331 20.71 7.61 -18.12
C VAL A 331 19.85 6.35 -18.03
N SER A 332 19.12 6.17 -16.92
CA SER A 332 18.26 5.00 -16.77
C SER A 332 17.10 5.02 -17.77
N PRO A 333 16.55 3.85 -18.15
CA PRO A 333 15.32 3.80 -18.93
C PRO A 333 14.20 4.59 -18.27
N SER A 334 13.98 4.43 -16.97
CA SER A 334 12.95 5.19 -16.23
C SER A 334 13.10 6.70 -16.35
N THR A 335 14.33 7.22 -16.29
CA THR A 335 14.60 8.66 -16.46
C THR A 335 14.30 9.12 -17.88
N LEU A 336 14.58 8.30 -18.90
CA LEU A 336 14.20 8.61 -20.29
C LEU A 336 12.67 8.72 -20.45
N PHE A 337 11.91 7.80 -19.87
CA PHE A 337 10.45 7.86 -19.89
C PHE A 337 9.91 9.08 -19.13
N ALA A 338 10.49 9.42 -17.98
CA ALA A 338 10.12 10.62 -17.23
C ALA A 338 10.37 11.90 -18.05
N VAL A 339 11.56 12.03 -18.64
CA VAL A 339 11.93 13.18 -19.49
C VAL A 339 11.03 13.25 -20.73
N ALA A 340 10.77 12.13 -21.41
CA ALA A 340 9.86 12.10 -22.56
C ALA A 340 8.46 12.59 -22.18
N SER A 341 7.91 12.08 -21.08
CA SER A 341 6.58 12.45 -20.58
C SER A 341 6.50 13.95 -20.28
N ILE A 342 7.50 14.47 -19.56
CA ILE A 342 7.57 15.90 -19.23
C ILE A 342 7.66 16.78 -20.48
N LEU A 343 8.46 16.37 -21.47
CA LEU A 343 8.61 17.10 -22.74
C LEU A 343 7.33 17.09 -23.59
N GLU A 344 6.47 16.07 -23.43
CA GLU A 344 5.15 15.98 -24.08
C GLU A 344 4.00 16.54 -23.21
N GLY A 345 4.31 17.16 -22.07
CA GLY A 345 3.30 17.74 -21.17
C GLY A 345 2.45 16.70 -20.44
N CYS A 346 2.90 15.45 -20.39
CA CYS A 346 2.20 14.32 -19.77
C CYS A 346 2.73 14.07 -18.36
N ALA A 347 1.84 13.85 -17.40
CA ALA A 347 2.26 13.54 -16.03
C ALA A 347 2.99 12.19 -15.98
N PHE A 348 4.02 12.09 -15.11
CA PHE A 348 4.80 10.86 -14.94
C PHE A 348 4.76 10.36 -13.50
N LEU A 349 4.35 9.10 -13.31
CA LEU A 349 4.21 8.47 -12.00
C LEU A 349 5.15 7.27 -11.88
N ASN A 350 6.03 7.27 -10.88
CA ASN A 350 6.98 6.20 -10.64
C ASN A 350 6.45 5.19 -9.61
N GLY A 351 5.95 4.06 -10.09
CA GLY A 351 5.43 2.97 -9.26
C GLY A 351 6.49 2.06 -8.64
N SER A 352 7.77 2.28 -8.94
CA SER A 352 8.91 1.46 -8.51
C SER A 352 9.89 2.29 -7.66
N PRO A 353 10.81 1.66 -6.90
CA PRO A 353 11.57 2.36 -5.88
C PRO A 353 12.81 3.08 -6.39
N GLN A 354 13.25 2.85 -7.64
CA GLN A 354 14.43 3.52 -8.16
C GLN A 354 14.26 5.05 -8.18
N ASN A 355 15.35 5.78 -8.01
CA ASN A 355 15.40 7.25 -7.98
C ASN A 355 15.29 7.89 -9.38
N THR A 356 14.22 7.54 -10.11
CA THR A 356 13.93 8.01 -11.48
C THR A 356 13.95 9.55 -11.58
N LEU A 357 13.36 10.20 -10.57
CA LEU A 357 13.15 11.65 -10.54
C LEU A 357 14.36 12.35 -9.91
N VAL A 358 15.51 12.23 -10.58
CA VAL A 358 16.75 12.94 -10.26
C VAL A 358 16.54 14.47 -10.28
N PRO A 359 17.42 15.28 -9.65
CA PRO A 359 17.21 16.73 -9.55
C PRO A 359 16.97 17.42 -10.90
N GLY A 360 17.67 17.03 -11.96
CA GLY A 360 17.44 17.57 -13.29
C GLY A 360 16.06 17.24 -13.88
N ALA A 361 15.50 16.06 -13.58
CA ALA A 361 14.16 15.68 -14.00
C ALA A 361 13.08 16.46 -13.22
N LEU A 362 13.28 16.63 -11.91
CA LEU A 362 12.40 17.45 -11.06
C LEU A 362 12.40 18.91 -11.50
N GLU A 363 13.58 19.46 -11.82
CA GLU A 363 13.71 20.81 -12.34
C GLU A 363 12.99 20.96 -13.68
N LEU A 364 13.18 20.00 -14.60
CA LEU A 364 12.50 20.00 -15.90
C LEU A 364 10.97 19.95 -15.74
N ALA A 365 10.45 19.12 -14.84
CA ALA A 365 9.02 19.04 -14.53
C ALA A 365 8.47 20.39 -14.05
N ARG A 366 9.21 21.08 -13.17
CA ARG A 366 8.86 22.42 -12.68
C ARG A 366 8.86 23.47 -13.79
N GLN A 367 9.90 23.47 -14.63
CA GLN A 367 9.99 24.39 -15.78
C GLN A 367 8.83 24.21 -16.77
N ARG A 368 8.39 22.96 -16.96
CA ARG A 368 7.28 22.61 -17.86
C ARG A 368 5.90 22.62 -17.20
N ARG A 369 5.81 22.85 -15.88
CA ARG A 369 4.58 22.78 -15.08
C ARG A 369 3.84 21.44 -15.26
N VAL A 370 4.59 20.34 -15.30
CA VAL A 370 4.07 18.98 -15.42
C VAL A 370 4.12 18.29 -14.06
N PHE A 371 3.10 17.47 -13.77
CA PHE A 371 3.10 16.68 -12.55
C PHE A 371 3.99 15.45 -12.64
N VAL A 372 4.73 15.23 -11.56
CA VAL A 372 5.48 14.01 -11.30
C VAL A 372 5.13 13.50 -9.90
N GLY A 373 5.14 12.18 -9.75
CA GLY A 373 4.84 11.51 -8.49
C GLY A 373 5.61 10.22 -8.36
N GLY A 374 5.84 9.79 -7.13
CA GLY A 374 6.65 8.62 -6.79
C GLY A 374 7.05 8.67 -5.32
N ASP A 375 7.77 7.68 -4.77
CA ASP A 375 8.24 6.46 -5.44
C ASP A 375 7.70 5.19 -4.73
N ASP A 376 7.55 4.12 -5.51
CA ASP A 376 7.20 2.74 -5.11
C ASP A 376 5.77 2.55 -4.55
N PHE A 377 4.95 1.66 -5.13
CA PHE A 377 3.56 1.47 -4.67
C PHE A 377 3.44 1.03 -3.21
N LYS A 378 2.61 1.71 -2.40
CA LYS A 378 2.32 1.34 -1.01
C LYS A 378 1.15 0.32 -0.94
N SER A 379 1.43 -0.93 -1.30
CA SER A 379 0.43 -2.03 -1.37
C SER A 379 0.12 -2.69 -0.02
N GLY A 380 0.72 -3.85 0.27
CA GLY A 380 0.38 -4.70 1.43
C GLY A 380 1.17 -4.37 2.69
N GLN A 381 2.36 -4.98 2.84
CA GLN A 381 3.16 -4.91 4.08
C GLN A 381 3.47 -3.47 4.54
N THR A 382 3.98 -2.62 3.64
CA THR A 382 4.39 -1.26 4.01
C THR A 382 3.19 -0.38 4.38
N LYS A 383 2.01 -0.63 3.78
CA LYS A 383 0.78 0.07 4.13
C LYS A 383 0.35 -0.27 5.57
N VAL A 384 0.39 -1.56 5.94
CA VAL A 384 0.13 -2.02 7.31
C VAL A 384 1.18 -1.48 8.28
N LYS A 385 2.46 -1.48 7.92
CA LYS A 385 3.54 -0.93 8.74
C LYS A 385 3.31 0.53 9.10
N SER A 386 2.99 1.35 8.11
CA SER A 386 2.70 2.78 8.31
C SER A 386 1.55 2.98 9.30
N VAL A 387 0.49 2.16 9.22
CA VAL A 387 -0.60 2.20 10.20
C VAL A 387 -0.14 1.76 11.59
N LEU A 388 0.58 0.64 11.68
CA LEU A 388 0.93 0.04 12.96
C LEU A 388 1.94 0.88 13.74
N VAL A 389 2.95 1.43 13.08
CA VAL A 389 3.97 2.25 13.75
C VAL A 389 3.38 3.57 14.22
N ASP A 390 2.53 4.21 13.42
CA ASP A 390 1.78 5.42 13.81
C ASP A 390 0.90 5.14 15.03
N PHE A 391 0.19 4.00 15.03
CA PHE A 391 -0.61 3.55 16.19
C PHE A 391 0.24 3.31 17.44
N LEU A 392 1.36 2.58 17.33
CA LEU A 392 2.21 2.24 18.46
C LEU A 392 2.79 3.51 19.10
N ILE A 393 3.44 4.37 18.29
CA ILE A 393 4.05 5.62 18.77
C ILE A 393 2.99 6.61 19.27
N GLY A 394 1.87 6.74 18.55
CA GLY A 394 0.74 7.58 18.95
C GLY A 394 0.07 7.13 20.25
N SER A 395 0.16 5.83 20.58
CA SER A 395 -0.30 5.26 21.86
C SER A 395 0.74 5.36 22.98
N GLY A 396 1.91 5.97 22.73
CA GLY A 396 2.99 6.07 23.71
C GLY A 396 3.83 4.81 23.87
N LEU A 397 3.79 3.88 22.90
CA LEU A 397 4.59 2.66 22.90
C LEU A 397 5.87 2.87 22.07
N LYS A 398 7.02 2.65 22.69
CA LYS A 398 8.31 2.85 22.03
C LYS A 398 8.67 1.63 21.20
N VAL A 399 8.65 1.74 19.88
CA VAL A 399 9.25 0.75 18.98
C VAL A 399 10.76 0.81 19.20
N ARG A 400 11.33 -0.26 19.77
CA ARG A 400 12.68 -0.31 20.34
C ARG A 400 13.77 0.11 19.32
N GLY A 401 14.72 0.92 19.75
CA GLY A 401 15.94 1.21 18.99
C GLY A 401 17.15 0.69 19.73
N LEU A 402 18.26 0.54 19.03
CA LEU A 402 19.55 0.50 19.71
C LEU A 402 19.69 1.81 20.49
N GLY A 403 19.61 1.71 21.82
CA GLY A 403 20.09 2.78 22.69
C GLY A 403 21.54 3.05 22.27
N GLY A 404 21.78 4.23 21.71
CA GLY A 404 23.05 4.55 21.08
C GLY A 404 24.26 4.20 21.96
N CYS A 405 24.99 3.16 21.56
CA CYS A 405 26.44 3.19 21.68
C CYS A 405 26.91 4.12 20.58
N THR A 406 27.27 5.35 20.95
CA THR A 406 27.92 6.28 20.02
C THR A 406 29.14 5.59 19.42
N ALA A 407 29.31 5.69 18.10
CA ALA A 407 30.47 5.18 17.37
C ALA A 407 31.83 5.78 17.80
N GLN A 408 31.86 6.62 18.85
CA GLN A 408 33.09 7.12 19.48
C GLN A 408 33.77 6.10 20.40
N GLU A 409 33.09 5.03 20.83
CA GLU A 409 33.70 4.00 21.71
C GLU A 409 34.35 2.83 20.94
N TRP A 410 34.34 2.85 19.60
CA TRP A 410 34.98 1.85 18.75
C TRP A 410 36.29 2.32 18.10
N GLY A 411 36.96 3.31 18.72
CA GLY A 411 38.32 3.71 18.35
C GLY A 411 39.36 2.78 18.95
N GLY A 412 39.66 1.65 18.30
CA GLY A 412 40.71 0.75 18.74
C GLY A 412 41.36 -0.04 17.60
N GLY A 413 42.53 0.42 17.14
CA GLY A 413 43.58 -0.47 16.65
C GLY A 413 43.82 -0.55 15.14
N GLY A 414 44.10 0.58 14.48
CA GLY A 414 44.82 0.60 13.20
C GLY A 414 46.33 0.77 13.45
N LEU A 415 47.11 -0.27 13.14
CA LEU A 415 48.57 -0.28 13.15
C LEU A 415 49.14 0.74 12.16
N ASP A 416 50.06 1.60 12.60
CA ASP A 416 50.99 2.32 11.73
C ASP A 416 52.41 2.29 12.36
N PRO A 417 53.46 1.85 11.65
CA PRO A 417 54.80 1.77 12.21
C PRO A 417 55.60 3.03 11.86
N LYS A 418 55.97 3.84 12.86
CA LYS A 418 57.19 4.69 12.85
C LYS A 418 57.41 5.45 14.17
N HIS A 419 58.68 5.47 14.56
CA HIS A 419 59.37 6.35 15.52
C HIS A 419 59.36 6.07 17.04
N GLN A 420 60.55 5.60 17.46
CA GLN A 420 61.30 5.83 18.71
C GLN A 420 60.89 7.05 19.55
N ALA A 421 60.74 6.87 20.88
CA ALA A 421 61.75 7.26 21.89
C ALA A 421 61.24 7.09 23.34
N CYS A 422 62.01 6.34 24.13
CA CYS A 422 62.39 6.49 25.55
C CYS A 422 61.43 7.13 26.58
N GLY A 423 61.21 6.43 27.71
CA GLY A 423 60.81 7.06 28.99
C GLY A 423 60.39 6.06 30.07
N ARG A 424 61.17 5.95 31.16
CA ARG A 424 61.02 4.99 32.26
C ARG A 424 59.94 5.40 33.27
N GLY A 425 59.19 4.40 33.76
CA GLY A 425 58.89 4.17 35.19
C GLY A 425 57.88 5.08 35.90
N ALA A 426 56.71 4.53 36.25
CA ALA A 426 56.07 4.69 37.57
C ALA A 426 54.83 3.77 37.69
N CYS A 427 54.81 2.98 38.76
CA CYS A 427 53.72 2.10 39.18
C CYS A 427 52.49 2.89 39.66
N VAL A 428 51.27 2.46 39.30
CA VAL A 428 50.02 2.71 40.07
C VAL A 428 49.06 1.51 39.84
N PRO A 429 48.32 1.01 40.84
CA PRO A 429 47.98 -0.40 40.95
C PRO A 429 46.63 -0.80 40.34
N TRP A 430 46.55 -2.11 40.08
CA TRP A 430 45.40 -2.91 39.65
C TRP A 430 44.07 -2.52 40.33
N GLY A 431 43.27 -1.71 39.64
CA GLY A 431 41.82 -1.66 39.81
C GLY A 431 41.18 -2.70 38.90
N LEU A 432 40.75 -3.82 39.46
CA LEU A 432 40.01 -4.86 38.75
C LEU A 432 38.63 -4.29 38.34
N GLN A 433 38.55 -3.69 37.16
CA GLN A 433 37.27 -3.29 36.57
C GLN A 433 36.71 -4.51 35.85
N LEU A 434 35.84 -5.23 36.55
CA LEU A 434 35.03 -6.32 35.99
C LEU A 434 34.33 -5.81 34.71
N PRO A 435 34.49 -6.47 33.55
CA PRO A 435 33.70 -6.13 32.37
C PRO A 435 32.23 -6.42 32.69
N ARG A 436 31.40 -5.39 32.70
CA ARG A 436 29.95 -5.51 32.87
C ARG A 436 29.35 -6.17 31.62
N GLY A 437 28.89 -7.40 31.81
CA GLY A 437 27.70 -7.93 31.14
C GLY A 437 27.94 -8.73 29.85
N PRO A 438 27.16 -9.79 29.58
CA PRO A 438 27.21 -10.52 28.33
C PRO A 438 26.62 -9.66 27.20
N LEU A 439 27.20 -9.77 26.01
CA LEU A 439 26.55 -9.42 24.74
C LEU A 439 25.33 -10.34 24.57
N PHE A 440 24.19 -9.94 25.13
CA PHE A 440 22.91 -10.59 24.83
C PHE A 440 22.58 -10.36 23.36
N PRO A 441 22.12 -11.38 22.60
CA PRO A 441 21.65 -11.18 21.24
C PRO A 441 20.53 -10.13 21.25
N GLN A 442 20.79 -9.01 20.58
CA GLN A 442 19.90 -7.86 20.55
C GLN A 442 18.70 -8.22 19.66
N THR A 443 17.50 -8.12 20.21
CA THR A 443 16.27 -8.30 19.43
C THR A 443 16.02 -7.06 18.59
N MET A 444 16.05 -7.23 17.26
CA MET A 444 15.61 -6.22 16.31
C MET A 444 14.16 -5.82 16.61
N SER A 445 13.82 -4.55 16.47
CA SER A 445 12.50 -4.05 16.84
C SER A 445 11.47 -4.17 15.74
N ILE A 446 11.89 -4.01 14.48
CA ILE A 446 11.05 -4.21 13.32
C ILE A 446 11.77 -5.18 12.40
N VAL A 447 11.21 -6.37 12.20
CA VAL A 447 11.74 -7.35 11.24
C VAL A 447 10.67 -7.60 10.19
N SER A 448 10.92 -7.18 8.95
CA SER A 448 9.98 -7.31 7.83
C SER A 448 10.50 -8.30 6.80
N TYR A 449 10.12 -9.57 6.94
CA TYR A 449 10.43 -10.60 5.97
C TYR A 449 9.36 -10.69 4.87
N ASN A 450 9.79 -10.96 3.64
CA ASN A 450 8.92 -11.16 2.50
C ASN A 450 9.44 -12.28 1.61
N HIS A 451 8.54 -13.06 1.03
CA HIS A 451 8.86 -13.87 -0.14
C HIS A 451 7.73 -13.87 -1.17
N LEU A 452 8.12 -13.92 -2.44
CA LEU A 452 7.24 -13.90 -3.61
C LEU A 452 7.91 -14.63 -4.79
N GLY A 453 7.10 -15.17 -5.70
CA GLY A 453 7.54 -16.04 -6.80
C GLY A 453 7.29 -15.50 -8.20
N ASN A 454 6.70 -14.30 -8.31
CA ASN A 454 6.48 -13.61 -9.58
C ASN A 454 7.78 -12.95 -10.12
N ASN A 455 7.67 -12.29 -11.27
CA ASN A 455 8.81 -11.65 -11.94
C ASN A 455 9.42 -10.50 -11.12
N ASP A 456 8.63 -9.82 -10.26
CA ASP A 456 9.17 -8.82 -9.33
C ASP A 456 10.14 -9.49 -8.34
N GLY A 457 9.71 -10.57 -7.69
CA GLY A 457 10.58 -11.36 -6.81
C GLY A 457 11.85 -11.86 -7.50
N GLN A 458 11.73 -12.30 -8.76
CA GLN A 458 12.88 -12.76 -9.55
C GLN A 458 13.86 -11.63 -9.86
N ASN A 459 13.38 -10.42 -10.17
CA ASN A 459 14.22 -9.26 -10.41
C ASN A 459 14.89 -8.78 -9.10
N LEU A 460 14.15 -8.77 -8.00
CA LEU A 460 14.63 -8.39 -6.67
C LEU A 460 15.57 -9.41 -6.03
N SER A 461 15.83 -10.57 -6.66
CA SER A 461 16.85 -11.49 -6.18
C SER A 461 18.27 -10.96 -6.39
N ALA A 462 18.44 -9.95 -7.25
CA ALA A 462 19.71 -9.29 -7.49
C ALA A 462 19.95 -8.16 -6.46
N PRO A 463 21.12 -8.10 -5.80
CA PRO A 463 21.37 -7.14 -4.72
C PRO A 463 21.17 -5.65 -5.09
N PRO A 464 21.59 -5.14 -6.26
CA PRO A 464 21.40 -3.74 -6.61
C PRO A 464 19.92 -3.33 -6.71
N GLN A 465 19.07 -4.21 -7.26
CA GLN A 465 17.62 -3.99 -7.37
C GLN A 465 16.93 -4.14 -6.02
N PHE A 466 17.37 -5.10 -5.20
CA PHE A 466 16.91 -5.24 -3.82
C PHE A 466 17.19 -3.97 -3.00
N ARG A 467 18.39 -3.37 -3.13
CA ARG A 467 18.78 -2.18 -2.38
C ARG A 467 17.81 -1.01 -2.56
N SER A 468 17.31 -0.78 -3.77
CA SER A 468 16.31 0.26 -4.03
C SER A 468 15.01 0.00 -3.23
N LYS A 469 14.54 -1.25 -3.21
CA LYS A 469 13.34 -1.66 -2.47
C LYS A 469 13.54 -1.68 -0.95
N GLU A 470 14.76 -1.96 -0.50
CA GLU A 470 15.14 -1.92 0.91
C GLU A 470 15.01 -0.49 1.45
N VAL A 471 15.62 0.48 0.77
CA VAL A 471 15.59 1.90 1.17
C VAL A 471 14.16 2.42 1.29
N SER A 472 13.31 2.22 0.26
CA SER A 472 11.92 2.70 0.28
C SER A 472 11.05 2.03 1.36
N LYS A 473 11.38 0.80 1.77
CA LYS A 473 10.66 0.07 2.82
C LYS A 473 11.10 0.45 4.21
N SER A 474 12.33 0.93 4.38
CA SER A 474 12.89 1.32 5.66
C SER A 474 12.49 2.73 6.08
N SER A 475 12.49 3.69 5.16
CA SER A 475 12.23 5.11 5.47
C SER A 475 10.80 5.47 5.93
N VAL A 476 9.89 4.51 5.96
CA VAL A 476 8.46 4.76 6.21
C VAL A 476 8.15 5.06 7.68
N VAL A 477 9.11 4.88 8.59
CA VAL A 477 8.94 5.07 10.04
C VAL A 477 9.59 6.34 10.56
N ASP A 478 10.45 6.98 9.77
CA ASP A 478 11.36 8.03 10.20
C ASP A 478 10.63 9.26 10.77
N ASP A 479 9.59 9.74 10.08
CA ASP A 479 8.80 10.90 10.50
C ASP A 479 7.99 10.64 11.77
N MET A 480 7.51 9.40 11.97
CA MET A 480 6.78 9.01 13.17
C MET A 480 7.70 8.97 14.39
N VAL A 481 8.91 8.43 14.23
CA VAL A 481 9.94 8.42 15.27
C VAL A 481 10.33 9.84 15.67
N GLN A 482 10.60 10.70 14.68
CA GLN A 482 10.94 12.11 14.90
C GLN A 482 9.81 12.91 15.57
N SER A 483 8.55 12.50 15.40
CA SER A 483 7.41 13.20 15.99
C SER A 483 7.31 13.09 17.52
N ASN A 484 8.02 12.13 18.14
CA ASN A 484 7.88 11.84 19.57
C ASN A 484 9.22 11.87 20.33
N PRO A 485 9.71 13.07 20.71
CA PRO A 485 10.96 13.22 21.45
C PRO A 485 10.87 12.74 22.92
N VAL A 486 9.69 12.33 23.39
CA VAL A 486 9.52 11.72 24.72
C VAL A 486 9.97 10.25 24.70
N LEU A 487 9.66 9.53 23.62
CA LEU A 487 10.04 8.13 23.44
C LEU A 487 11.45 8.00 22.86
N TYR A 488 11.81 8.88 21.93
CA TYR A 488 13.06 8.81 21.16
C TYR A 488 13.96 10.00 21.46
N ARG A 489 15.23 9.73 21.76
CA ARG A 489 16.25 10.77 21.84
C ARG A 489 16.56 11.31 20.44
N PRO A 490 17.11 12.54 20.32
CA PRO A 490 17.58 13.05 19.03
C PRO A 490 18.55 12.06 18.36
N GLY A 491 18.21 11.62 17.15
CA GLY A 491 18.99 10.64 16.37
C GLY A 491 18.82 9.18 16.80
N GLU A 492 17.91 8.86 17.72
CA GLU A 492 17.56 7.49 18.06
C GLU A 492 16.55 6.93 17.04
N GLU A 493 16.88 5.78 16.46
CA GLU A 493 16.05 5.10 15.46
C GLU A 493 15.78 3.65 15.87
N PRO A 494 14.61 3.07 15.52
CA PRO A 494 14.33 1.68 15.78
C PRO A 494 15.21 0.77 14.92
N ASP A 495 15.60 -0.38 15.47
CA ASP A 495 16.27 -1.42 14.68
C ASP A 495 15.31 -1.96 13.63
N HIS A 496 15.62 -1.75 12.35
CA HIS A 496 14.74 -2.15 11.26
C HIS A 496 15.45 -3.00 10.19
N CYS A 497 15.04 -4.27 10.08
CA CYS A 497 15.51 -5.19 9.06
C CYS A 497 14.43 -5.45 8.00
N VAL A 498 14.80 -5.38 6.72
CA VAL A 498 13.93 -5.74 5.59
C VAL A 498 14.56 -6.90 4.84
N VAL A 499 13.79 -7.96 4.60
CA VAL A 499 14.24 -9.12 3.82
C VAL A 499 13.24 -9.41 2.72
N ILE A 500 13.73 -9.68 1.51
CA ILE A 500 12.94 -10.16 0.38
C ILE A 500 13.64 -11.39 -0.21
N LYS A 501 12.90 -12.48 -0.41
CA LYS A 501 13.40 -13.70 -1.03
C LYS A 501 12.53 -14.12 -2.22
N TYR A 502 13.20 -14.58 -3.27
CA TYR A 502 12.52 -15.18 -4.42
C TYR A 502 12.16 -16.64 -4.10
N VAL A 503 10.87 -16.95 -4.09
CA VAL A 503 10.33 -18.29 -3.85
C VAL A 503 9.31 -18.59 -4.94
N PRO A 504 9.70 -19.25 -6.05
CA PRO A 504 8.85 -19.43 -7.23
C PRO A 504 7.46 -20.00 -6.92
N TYR A 505 7.38 -20.92 -5.95
CA TYR A 505 6.16 -21.67 -5.62
C TYR A 505 4.96 -20.79 -5.28
N VAL A 506 5.17 -19.62 -4.65
CA VAL A 506 4.05 -18.78 -4.22
C VAL A 506 3.53 -17.85 -5.32
N GLY A 507 4.20 -17.76 -6.47
CA GLY A 507 3.78 -16.90 -7.58
C GLY A 507 3.56 -15.45 -7.14
N ASP A 508 2.42 -14.87 -7.53
CA ASP A 508 2.00 -13.52 -7.14
C ASP A 508 1.50 -13.40 -5.69
N SER A 509 1.24 -14.53 -5.03
CA SER A 509 0.73 -14.63 -3.65
C SER A 509 1.85 -14.40 -2.63
N LYS A 510 2.37 -13.17 -2.61
CA LYS A 510 3.41 -12.70 -1.72
C LYS A 510 3.05 -12.97 -0.26
N ARG A 511 4.01 -13.47 0.51
CA ARG A 511 3.90 -13.67 1.95
C ARG A 511 4.78 -12.67 2.68
N ALA A 512 4.17 -11.88 3.55
CA ALA A 512 4.85 -10.99 4.48
C ALA A 512 4.77 -11.55 5.90
N LEU A 513 5.90 -11.56 6.59
CA LEU A 513 5.98 -11.88 8.00
C LEU A 513 6.68 -10.72 8.68
N ASP A 514 6.00 -10.09 9.63
CA ASP A 514 6.51 -8.94 10.35
C ASP A 514 6.50 -9.20 11.85
N GLU A 515 7.58 -8.84 12.53
CA GLU A 515 7.66 -8.80 13.98
C GLU A 515 7.91 -7.36 14.43
N TYR A 516 7.08 -6.87 15.35
CA TYR A 516 7.21 -5.56 15.98
C TYR A 516 7.38 -5.74 17.48
N THR A 517 8.53 -5.33 18.01
CA THR A 517 8.82 -5.36 19.45
C THR A 517 8.90 -3.94 20.00
N SER A 518 8.04 -3.63 20.97
CA SER A 518 7.95 -2.33 21.64
C SER A 518 8.25 -2.43 23.13
N GLU A 519 8.85 -1.38 23.70
CA GLU A 519 9.04 -1.21 25.14
C GLU A 519 7.79 -0.59 25.78
N LEU A 520 7.41 -1.14 26.93
CA LEU A 520 6.28 -0.73 27.76
C LEU A 520 6.78 -0.06 29.06
N MET A 521 5.84 0.38 29.89
CA MET A 521 6.15 0.88 31.23
C MET A 521 6.98 -0.13 32.04
N LEU A 522 7.87 0.39 32.89
CA LEU A 522 8.70 -0.39 33.83
C LEU A 522 9.58 -1.47 33.15
N GLY A 523 9.95 -1.27 31.89
CA GLY A 523 10.82 -2.20 31.13
C GLY A 523 10.09 -3.43 30.58
N GLY A 524 8.76 -3.45 30.63
CA GLY A 524 7.97 -4.48 29.95
C GLY A 524 8.17 -4.46 28.43
N THR A 525 7.80 -5.54 27.75
CA THR A 525 7.86 -5.62 26.29
C THR A 525 6.52 -6.09 25.72
N ASN A 526 6.21 -5.61 24.53
CA ASN A 526 5.10 -6.07 23.70
C ASN A 526 5.68 -6.55 22.37
N THR A 527 5.31 -7.76 21.93
CA THR A 527 5.72 -8.31 20.64
C THR A 527 4.48 -8.67 19.82
N LEU A 528 4.37 -8.07 18.64
CA LEU A 528 3.33 -8.35 17.65
C LEU A 528 3.96 -9.11 16.48
N VAL A 529 3.46 -10.32 16.21
CA VAL A 529 3.84 -11.12 15.04
C VAL A 529 2.68 -11.14 14.07
N LEU A 530 2.92 -10.67 12.84
CA LEU A 530 1.93 -10.57 11.79
C LEU A 530 2.33 -11.45 10.61
N HIS A 531 1.36 -12.22 10.10
CA HIS A 531 1.46 -12.91 8.83
C HIS A 531 0.42 -12.33 7.87
N ASN A 532 0.88 -11.86 6.71
CA ASN A 532 0.01 -11.29 5.69
C ASN A 532 0.23 -12.00 4.35
N THR A 533 -0.82 -12.62 3.83
CA THR A 533 -0.86 -13.17 2.46
C THR A 533 -1.44 -12.10 1.55
N CYS A 534 -0.62 -11.60 0.62
CA CYS A 534 -0.94 -10.52 -0.28
C CYS A 534 -0.89 -11.03 -1.72
N GLU A 535 -2.01 -11.00 -2.44
CA GLU A 535 -1.98 -11.09 -3.91
C GLU A 535 -1.48 -9.73 -4.43
N ASP A 536 -0.19 -9.65 -4.74
CA ASP A 536 0.51 -8.37 -4.86
C ASP A 536 -0.05 -7.51 -5.99
N SER A 537 -0.37 -8.12 -7.14
CA SER A 537 -0.95 -7.43 -8.29
C SER A 537 -2.38 -6.97 -8.05
N LEU A 538 -3.18 -7.74 -7.30
CA LEU A 538 -4.55 -7.35 -6.93
C LEU A 538 -4.57 -6.21 -5.90
N LEU A 539 -3.49 -6.02 -5.14
CA LEU A 539 -3.31 -4.85 -4.28
C LEU A 539 -2.69 -3.65 -5.02
N ALA A 540 -1.83 -3.89 -6.02
CA ALA A 540 -1.14 -2.84 -6.77
C ALA A 540 -2.02 -2.21 -7.86
N ALA A 541 -2.82 -2.99 -8.59
CA ALA A 541 -3.66 -2.48 -9.68
C ALA A 541 -4.65 -1.38 -9.23
N PRO A 542 -5.38 -1.51 -8.09
CA PRO A 542 -6.23 -0.43 -7.60
C PRO A 542 -5.46 0.83 -7.19
N ILE A 543 -4.22 0.69 -6.71
CA ILE A 543 -3.34 1.83 -6.40
C ILE A 543 -2.96 2.57 -7.68
N MET A 544 -2.62 1.85 -8.75
CA MET A 544 -2.35 2.45 -10.06
C MET A 544 -3.56 3.21 -10.59
N LEU A 545 -4.76 2.65 -10.41
CA LEU A 545 -6.01 3.31 -10.76
C LEU A 545 -6.18 4.62 -9.98
N ASP A 546 -6.06 4.60 -8.65
CA ASP A 546 -6.17 5.80 -7.81
C ASP A 546 -5.12 6.86 -8.17
N LEU A 547 -3.90 6.44 -8.48
CA LEU A 547 -2.80 7.32 -8.88
C LEU A 547 -3.17 8.11 -10.14
N VAL A 548 -3.68 7.43 -11.16
CA VAL A 548 -4.11 8.04 -12.42
C VAL A 548 -5.28 9.00 -12.20
N LEU A 549 -6.31 8.56 -11.47
CA LEU A 549 -7.54 9.34 -11.27
C LEU A 549 -7.29 10.61 -10.43
N LEU A 550 -6.53 10.50 -9.34
CA LEU A 550 -6.19 11.64 -8.51
C LEU A 550 -5.25 12.61 -9.23
N THR A 551 -4.31 12.11 -10.04
CA THR A 551 -3.43 12.96 -10.84
C THR A 551 -4.22 13.77 -11.86
N GLU A 552 -5.17 13.13 -12.58
CA GLU A 552 -6.04 13.82 -13.51
C GLU A 552 -6.87 14.90 -12.80
N LEU A 553 -7.49 14.56 -11.67
CA LEU A 553 -8.29 15.50 -10.89
C LEU A 553 -7.46 16.71 -10.45
N CYS A 554 -6.23 16.49 -9.99
CA CYS A 554 -5.32 17.57 -9.61
C CYS A 554 -4.96 18.49 -10.79
N GLN A 555 -4.95 18.00 -12.03
CA GLN A 555 -4.74 18.83 -13.22
C GLN A 555 -5.92 19.75 -13.54
N ARG A 556 -7.08 19.55 -12.90
CA ARG A 556 -8.28 20.39 -13.04
C ARG A 556 -8.51 21.34 -11.88
N VAL A 557 -7.72 21.23 -10.81
CA VAL A 557 -7.83 22.09 -9.64
C VAL A 557 -6.81 23.22 -9.74
N SER A 558 -7.30 24.44 -9.54
CA SER A 558 -6.49 25.63 -9.37
C SER A 558 -6.95 26.39 -8.14
N PHE A 559 -6.08 27.20 -7.57
CA PHE A 559 -6.40 28.03 -6.42
C PHE A 559 -5.57 29.31 -6.41
N CYS A 560 -6.07 30.32 -5.72
CA CYS A 560 -5.35 31.56 -5.42
C CYS A 560 -5.66 32.00 -3.97
N THR A 561 -4.94 32.98 -3.45
CA THR A 561 -5.17 33.57 -2.13
C THR A 561 -5.49 35.05 -2.24
N ASP A 562 -5.99 35.65 -1.15
CA ASP A 562 -6.24 37.10 -1.12
C ASP A 562 -4.95 37.93 -1.34
N THR A 563 -3.78 37.37 -1.00
CA THR A 563 -2.48 38.02 -1.17
C THR A 563 -1.83 37.75 -2.54
N ASP A 564 -2.18 36.64 -3.18
CA ASP A 564 -1.70 36.24 -4.50
C ASP A 564 -2.90 35.78 -5.34
N PRO A 565 -3.56 36.71 -6.06
CA PRO A 565 -4.82 36.45 -6.74
C PRO A 565 -4.64 35.68 -8.06
N GLU A 566 -3.40 35.45 -8.52
CA GLU A 566 -3.17 34.68 -9.74
C GLU A 566 -3.48 33.19 -9.52
N PRO A 567 -4.37 32.58 -10.32
CA PRO A 567 -4.65 31.16 -10.20
C PRO A 567 -3.42 30.31 -10.49
N GLN A 568 -3.08 29.41 -9.56
CA GLN A 568 -2.03 28.42 -9.72
C GLN A 568 -2.57 27.01 -9.48
N GLY A 569 -1.90 26.01 -10.06
CA GLY A 569 -2.14 24.61 -9.75
C GLY A 569 -1.31 24.15 -8.56
N PHE A 570 -1.34 22.84 -8.29
CA PHE A 570 -0.42 22.23 -7.34
C PHE A 570 1.04 22.35 -7.79
N HIS A 571 1.97 22.14 -6.87
CA HIS A 571 3.39 21.99 -7.19
C HIS A 571 3.62 20.78 -8.13
N SER A 572 4.61 20.87 -9.03
CA SER A 572 4.94 19.80 -9.98
C SER A 572 5.19 18.44 -9.32
N VAL A 573 5.80 18.42 -8.13
CA VAL A 573 5.86 17.21 -7.29
C VAL A 573 4.54 17.07 -6.54
N LEU A 574 3.70 16.12 -6.96
CA LEU A 574 2.34 15.96 -6.46
C LEU A 574 2.29 15.10 -5.20
N SER A 575 2.70 15.69 -4.07
CA SER A 575 2.74 15.00 -2.76
C SER A 575 1.37 14.56 -2.24
N LEU A 576 0.26 15.02 -2.84
CA LEU A 576 -1.08 14.51 -2.54
C LEU A 576 -1.19 12.99 -2.73
N LEU A 577 -0.39 12.42 -3.63
CA LEU A 577 -0.36 10.99 -3.94
C LEU A 577 0.38 10.15 -2.88
N SER A 578 0.87 10.75 -1.78
CA SER A 578 1.72 10.06 -0.80
C SER A 578 1.07 8.84 -0.13
N PHE A 579 -0.27 8.81 -0.06
CA PHE A 579 -1.05 7.66 0.39
C PHE A 579 -0.76 6.38 -0.43
N LEU A 580 -0.36 6.55 -1.69
CA LEU A 580 -0.20 5.51 -2.69
C LEU A 580 1.27 5.12 -2.91
N PHE A 581 2.23 5.86 -2.34
CA PHE A 581 3.68 5.65 -2.46
C PHE A 581 4.36 5.32 -1.13
N LYS A 582 5.37 4.44 -1.14
CA LYS A 582 6.14 4.03 0.04
C LYS A 582 7.13 5.11 0.47
N ALA A 583 7.83 5.71 -0.51
CA ALA A 583 8.80 6.76 -0.30
C ALA A 583 8.33 8.00 -1.07
N PRO A 584 7.33 8.74 -0.54
CA PRO A 584 6.70 9.80 -1.28
C PRO A 584 7.68 10.96 -1.54
N LEU A 585 7.73 11.39 -2.80
CA LEU A 585 8.40 12.62 -3.20
C LEU A 585 7.58 13.81 -2.75
N VAL A 586 8.29 14.82 -2.23
CA VAL A 586 7.69 16.04 -1.70
C VAL A 586 8.38 17.27 -2.29
N PRO A 587 7.70 18.42 -2.37
CA PRO A 587 8.33 19.67 -2.78
C PRO A 587 9.59 20.00 -1.95
N PRO A 588 10.61 20.66 -2.54
CA PRO A 588 11.82 21.03 -1.80
C PRO A 588 11.51 21.81 -0.51
N GLY A 589 12.11 21.39 0.60
CA GLY A 589 11.94 22.03 1.91
C GLY A 589 10.65 21.63 2.66
N SER A 590 9.78 20.81 2.07
CA SER A 590 8.60 20.29 2.77
C SER A 590 8.90 18.95 3.48
N PRO A 591 8.22 18.65 4.60
CA PRO A 591 8.43 17.41 5.33
C PRO A 591 7.80 16.22 4.60
N VAL A 592 8.46 15.07 4.69
CA VAL A 592 7.87 13.78 4.31
C VAL A 592 6.93 13.33 5.43
N VAL A 593 5.72 12.92 5.07
CA VAL A 593 4.74 12.33 6.00
C VAL A 593 4.42 10.93 5.51
N ASN A 594 4.72 9.90 6.29
CA ASN A 594 4.42 8.51 5.92
C ASN A 594 3.18 7.94 6.61
N ALA A 595 2.70 8.57 7.67
CA ALA A 595 1.51 8.14 8.41
C ALA A 595 0.27 8.05 7.52
N LEU A 596 -0.22 6.82 7.32
CA LEU A 596 -1.22 6.51 6.29
C LEU A 596 -2.52 7.31 6.47
N PHE A 597 -3.02 7.42 7.70
CA PHE A 597 -4.26 8.15 7.97
C PHE A 597 -4.09 9.65 7.83
N ARG A 598 -2.93 10.22 8.18
CA ARG A 598 -2.62 11.63 7.91
C ARG A 598 -2.59 11.92 6.40
N GLN A 599 -2.01 11.00 5.62
CA GLN A 599 -2.00 11.09 4.15
C GLN A 599 -3.42 11.01 3.58
N ARG A 600 -4.25 10.06 4.05
CA ARG A 600 -5.65 9.94 3.63
C ARG A 600 -6.46 11.20 3.97
N SER A 601 -6.37 11.70 5.20
CA SER A 601 -7.06 12.92 5.62
C SER A 601 -6.61 14.14 4.83
N CYS A 602 -5.35 14.20 4.38
CA CYS A 602 -4.89 15.27 3.48
C CYS A 602 -5.65 15.26 2.15
N ILE A 603 -5.81 14.09 1.52
CA ILE A 603 -6.57 13.96 0.27
C ILE A 603 -8.02 14.37 0.51
N GLU A 604 -8.68 13.77 1.52
CA GLU A 604 -10.08 14.07 1.85
C GLU A 604 -10.29 15.57 2.12
N ASN A 605 -9.44 16.20 2.93
CA ASN A 605 -9.60 17.61 3.30
C ASN A 605 -9.36 18.56 2.12
N ILE A 606 -8.47 18.24 1.18
CA ILE A 606 -8.29 19.04 -0.04
C ILE A 606 -9.53 18.92 -0.94
N LEU A 607 -10.08 17.72 -1.12
CA LEU A 607 -11.30 17.54 -1.92
C LEU A 607 -12.51 18.22 -1.26
N ARG A 608 -12.62 18.17 0.07
CA ARG A 608 -13.63 18.90 0.84
C ARG A 608 -13.48 20.42 0.69
N ALA A 609 -12.26 20.94 0.73
CA ALA A 609 -12.00 22.37 0.50
C ALA A 609 -12.44 22.83 -0.89
N CYS A 610 -12.30 21.97 -1.92
CA CYS A 610 -12.76 22.26 -3.28
C CYS A 610 -14.29 22.40 -3.40
N VAL A 611 -15.06 21.92 -2.42
CA VAL A 611 -16.51 22.08 -2.30
C VAL A 611 -16.92 22.92 -1.08
N GLY A 612 -15.98 23.68 -0.49
CA GLY A 612 -16.23 24.59 0.63
C GLY A 612 -16.54 23.92 1.97
N LEU A 613 -16.32 22.61 2.11
CA LEU A 613 -16.52 21.90 3.36
C LEU A 613 -15.29 22.02 4.28
N PRO A 614 -15.49 22.20 5.61
CA PRO A 614 -14.40 22.20 6.56
C PRO A 614 -13.78 20.81 6.71
N PRO A 615 -12.53 20.72 7.21
CA PRO A 615 -11.89 19.45 7.51
C PRO A 615 -12.63 18.71 8.63
N GLN A 616 -12.61 17.39 8.59
CA GLN A 616 -13.18 16.59 9.68
C GLN A 616 -12.33 16.74 10.95
N ASN A 617 -12.95 17.17 12.04
CA ASN A 617 -12.28 17.42 13.32
C ASN A 617 -12.57 16.35 14.39
N HIS A 618 -13.56 15.48 14.16
CA HIS A 618 -14.00 14.41 15.08
C HIS A 618 -14.34 14.87 16.50
N MET A 619 -14.61 16.17 16.72
CA MET A 619 -14.87 16.69 18.07
C MET A 619 -16.25 16.30 18.59
N LEU A 620 -17.26 16.21 17.71
CA LEU A 620 -18.64 15.81 18.03
C LEU A 620 -19.20 16.53 19.27
N LEU A 621 -18.97 17.85 19.38
CA LEU A 621 -19.28 18.63 20.58
C LEU A 621 -20.79 18.68 20.87
N GLU A 622 -21.61 18.61 19.84
CA GLU A 622 -23.06 18.47 19.88
C GLU A 622 -23.53 17.26 20.70
N HIS A 623 -22.68 16.24 20.88
CA HIS A 623 -22.94 15.07 21.72
C HIS A 623 -22.20 15.11 23.07
N LYS A 624 -21.31 16.09 23.28
CA LYS A 624 -20.49 16.24 24.49
C LYS A 624 -20.92 17.44 25.36
N MET A 625 -21.94 18.17 24.95
CA MET A 625 -22.49 19.32 25.67
C MET A 625 -23.85 18.97 26.29
N GLU A 626 -24.02 19.27 27.59
CA GLU A 626 -25.31 19.12 28.28
C GLU A 626 -26.34 20.17 27.84
N ARG A 627 -25.87 21.38 27.50
CA ARG A 627 -26.73 22.47 27.02
C ARG A 627 -26.72 22.50 25.49
N PRO A 628 -27.89 22.55 24.83
CA PRO A 628 -27.96 22.74 23.39
C PRO A 628 -27.56 24.18 23.03
N GLY A 629 -26.26 24.41 22.84
CA GLY A 629 -25.70 25.70 22.40
C GLY A 629 -25.38 25.75 20.90
N LEU A 630 -25.30 24.58 20.26
CA LEU A 630 -25.14 24.43 18.81
C LEU A 630 -26.53 24.30 18.19
N LYS A 631 -26.83 25.11 17.17
CA LYS A 631 -28.08 25.01 16.41
C LYS A 631 -28.17 23.60 15.81
N ARG A 632 -29.02 22.74 16.38
CA ARG A 632 -29.43 21.50 15.70
C ARG A 632 -30.25 21.90 14.48
N VAL A 633 -29.81 21.51 13.30
CA VAL A 633 -30.61 21.62 12.08
C VAL A 633 -31.54 20.40 12.06
N GLY A 634 -32.75 20.55 12.58
CA GLY A 634 -33.81 19.53 12.50
C GLY A 634 -34.50 19.19 13.84
N PRO A 635 -35.82 18.93 13.84
CA PRO A 635 -36.56 18.60 15.06
C PRO A 635 -36.32 17.13 15.44
N VAL A 636 -35.55 16.91 16.51
CA VAL A 636 -35.43 15.58 17.13
C VAL A 636 -36.71 15.29 17.91
N VAL A 637 -37.55 14.40 17.37
CA VAL A 637 -38.57 13.71 18.19
C VAL A 637 -37.82 12.78 19.13
N ALA A 638 -37.91 13.07 20.43
CA ALA A 638 -37.32 12.23 21.46
C ALA A 638 -38.02 10.86 21.48
N THR A 639 -37.39 9.83 20.93
CA THR A 639 -37.74 8.44 21.25
C THR A 639 -36.92 7.99 22.46
N CYS A 640 -37.61 7.84 23.59
CA CYS A 640 -37.06 7.26 24.82
C CYS A 640 -36.41 5.89 24.55
N PRO A 641 -35.30 5.53 25.21
CA PRO A 641 -34.80 4.16 25.20
C PRO A 641 -35.77 3.26 25.98
N VAL A 642 -36.19 2.18 25.33
CA VAL A 642 -36.93 1.07 25.93
C VAL A 642 -36.13 0.52 27.13
N PRO A 643 -36.74 0.33 28.33
CA PRO A 643 -36.05 -0.34 29.42
C PRO A 643 -35.84 -1.80 29.07
N CYS A 644 -34.59 -2.28 29.17
CA CYS A 644 -34.25 -3.70 29.11
C CYS A 644 -35.14 -4.50 30.08
N LYS A 645 -36.01 -5.34 29.53
CA LYS A 645 -36.73 -6.36 30.31
C LYS A 645 -35.70 -7.33 30.88
N ARG A 646 -35.44 -7.24 32.19
CA ARG A 646 -34.89 -8.38 32.96
C ARG A 646 -35.92 -9.50 32.88
N GLY A 647 -35.52 -10.66 32.35
CA GLY A 647 -36.33 -11.87 32.39
C GLY A 647 -36.58 -12.26 33.85
N ALA A 648 -37.85 -12.30 34.23
CA ALA A 648 -38.30 -12.89 35.48
C ALA A 648 -38.27 -14.42 35.35
N ALA A 649 -37.59 -15.09 36.26
CA ALA A 649 -37.70 -16.53 36.46
C ALA A 649 -39.08 -16.87 37.06
N PRO A 650 -39.73 -17.97 36.66
CA PRO A 650 -41.02 -18.36 37.23
C PRO A 650 -40.83 -19.03 38.59
N THR A 651 -41.44 -18.47 39.64
CA THR A 651 -41.62 -19.15 40.92
C THR A 651 -42.96 -19.88 40.94
N ALA A 652 -42.94 -21.17 41.31
CA ALA A 652 -44.11 -21.93 41.74
C ALA A 652 -44.28 -21.81 43.27
N PRO A 653 -45.50 -21.96 43.80
CA PRO A 653 -45.86 -21.47 45.13
C PRO A 653 -45.70 -22.52 46.22
N ASN A 654 -45.40 -22.08 47.44
CA ASN A 654 -46.13 -22.44 48.67
C ASN A 654 -45.37 -22.00 49.93
N GLY A 655 -46.13 -21.48 50.90
CA GLY A 655 -45.94 -21.87 52.31
C GLY A 655 -45.32 -20.84 53.26
N CYS A 656 -46.22 -20.17 53.99
CA CYS A 656 -46.18 -19.98 55.45
C CYS A 656 -45.16 -19.02 56.11
N THR A 657 -45.74 -17.89 56.57
CA THR A 657 -45.70 -17.32 57.95
C THR A 657 -44.38 -17.18 58.72
N GLY A 658 -44.11 -15.97 59.24
CA GLY A 658 -43.32 -15.81 60.47
C GLY A 658 -42.56 -14.50 60.62
N ASP A 659 -43.27 -13.47 61.11
CA ASP A 659 -42.90 -12.45 62.10
C ASP A 659 -41.45 -11.94 62.32
N ALA A 660 -41.39 -10.59 62.30
CA ALA A 660 -40.91 -9.68 63.35
C ALA A 660 -39.40 -9.46 63.63
N ASN A 661 -39.05 -8.16 63.48
CA ASN A 661 -38.28 -7.29 64.39
C ASN A 661 -36.91 -7.72 64.93
N GLY A 662 -35.95 -6.78 64.77
CA GLY A 662 -35.24 -6.25 65.94
C GLY A 662 -33.71 -6.36 65.97
N LEU A 663 -33.07 -5.20 65.76
CA LEU A 663 -31.96 -4.64 66.54
C LEU A 663 -30.62 -5.42 66.71
N SER A 664 -29.58 -4.78 66.15
CA SER A 664 -28.27 -4.45 66.71
C SER A 664 -27.67 -5.31 67.84
N GLN A 665 -26.44 -5.78 67.64
CA GLN A 665 -25.27 -5.24 68.36
C GLN A 665 -23.95 -5.79 67.80
N ALA A 666 -22.94 -4.93 67.88
CA ALA A 666 -21.54 -5.22 67.62
C ALA A 666 -20.96 -6.16 68.68
N ASP A 667 -20.00 -7.01 68.29
CA ASP A 667 -18.65 -7.02 68.86
C ASP A 667 -17.77 -8.09 68.18
N THR A 668 -16.66 -7.61 67.62
CA THR A 668 -15.41 -8.34 67.39
C THR A 668 -14.84 -8.87 68.71
N PRO A 669 -14.04 -9.97 68.76
CA PRO A 669 -12.69 -9.96 68.18
C PRO A 669 -12.08 -11.29 67.68
N GLN A 670 -11.06 -11.11 66.82
CA GLN A 670 -9.82 -11.89 66.66
C GLN A 670 -9.86 -13.39 66.25
N MET A 671 -9.44 -13.63 64.99
CA MET A 671 -8.27 -14.43 64.52
C MET A 671 -7.83 -15.65 65.37
N PRO A 672 -7.48 -16.80 64.75
CA PRO A 672 -6.31 -16.83 63.87
C PRO A 672 -6.37 -17.74 62.62
N THR A 673 -5.58 -17.32 61.64
CA THR A 673 -4.84 -18.08 60.61
C THR A 673 -5.05 -19.59 60.51
N THR A 674 -5.42 -20.03 59.31
CA THR A 674 -4.55 -20.85 58.44
C THR A 674 -4.68 -20.38 57.00
#